data_AF-A0A0F4YUV0-F1
#
_entry.id   AF-A0A0F4YUV0-F1
#
_cell.length_a   1.000
_cell.length_b   1.000
_cell.length_c   1.000
_cell.angle_alpha   90.00
_cell.angle_beta   90.00
_cell.angle_gamma   90.00
#
_symmetry.space_group_name_H-M   'P 1'
#
loop_
_entity.id
_entity.type
_entity.pdbx_description
1 polymer ?
#
loop_
_entity_poly.entity_id
_entity_poly.type
_entity_poly.pdbx_seq_one_letter_code
_entity_poly.pdbx_strand_id
1 'polypeptide(L)'
;MATDANSNSLKWSAQLTVTPPVRTPKLPGDKILLPQSALEQLLAAAPVVEEPSSSRINHTPGFDPFNPYTFAAEARARAAVASTRQPQLPHPLTFRIVNPQNGRVIYAGIREFSARDGEVSLSSFLRQSLGLEDGYFLRVAEGGTGEALDVADTTDVAGSQKDLLPTVTVHAKQLPKGTYVRLRPLEAGYDPEDWKALLERHLRDNFTTLTTGEILTVAGGRHGDFRFLVDKVLPEGDGICIVDTDLEVDIEPLNEEQARETLQRRLEKASRAPGTKEGSSLGGPISLGQEVFGQVRRGEYVDYELREWDREAGLNVELEAADGADIDLLVSPFSSRQRARPRDDEHVFGDLSTRSPKRLKLQPTNIELVDAEALYISVHAFPVTQDSKDGDRDDRKGPLQYNLRVTQTSLADEKENEEAHDPEDVQCKNCHQWVPKRTLFLHENFCFRNNVFCPKCKNVFQKSSAEWQNHWHCPDDDAYGNDASSKMKHDTVSHSSYSCPNCSFVAPNLPGLAHHRTATCPGKLILCQFCHLLVPQQGDSDPDVTDPEVLLSGLTPHELIDGSRTTECHLCNKIIRLRDMKTHLRHHDLERLSRPPPAICKNENCGRTLLGSASKATNDSLGLCGICFGPLYVDIHDPEGKALRRRIERRYLSQMLTGCGKPWCHNRYCKTGQKQTTSPTPLPSGSKEILDIAKPLVDAISVKPGVANAAPFYFCTDETSQQRRILAEMLAAEGVYDIEWCVAAVEAGAGDLDKARDWLKGWAPRKGEIRTT
;
A
#
# COMPACT_ATOMS: atom_id res chain seq x y z
N MET A 1 -34.79 -24.43 43.08
CA MET A 1 -35.67 -23.54 42.28
C MET A 1 -34.83 -22.35 41.83
N ALA A 2 -34.24 -22.46 40.65
CA ALA A 2 -33.60 -21.35 39.96
C ALA A 2 -34.33 -21.25 38.61
N THR A 3 -35.16 -20.22 38.50
CA THR A 3 -36.12 -20.00 37.44
C THR A 3 -35.44 -19.57 36.14
N ASP A 4 -35.92 -20.16 35.05
CA ASP A 4 -35.65 -19.88 33.65
C ASP A 4 -35.34 -18.41 33.32
N ALA A 5 -34.15 -18.16 32.76
CA ALA A 5 -33.73 -16.89 32.16
C ALA A 5 -33.27 -17.05 30.70
N ASN A 6 -33.88 -17.98 29.94
CA ASN A 6 -33.45 -18.31 28.57
C ASN A 6 -34.60 -18.32 27.54
N SER A 7 -35.55 -17.38 27.64
CA SER A 7 -36.73 -17.32 26.74
C SER A 7 -36.51 -16.63 25.39
N ASN A 8 -35.28 -16.21 25.05
CA ASN A 8 -34.98 -15.48 23.80
C ASN A 8 -34.06 -16.24 22.82
N SER A 9 -33.91 -17.57 22.95
CA SER A 9 -33.08 -18.34 22.02
C SER A 9 -33.82 -18.63 20.71
N LEU A 10 -33.18 -18.31 19.58
CA LEU A 10 -33.64 -18.62 18.22
C LEU A 10 -33.80 -20.15 18.07
N LYS A 11 -35.03 -20.63 17.84
CA LYS A 11 -35.32 -22.06 17.67
C LYS A 11 -35.59 -22.36 16.21
N TRP A 12 -34.61 -22.97 15.55
CA TRP A 12 -34.72 -23.45 14.17
C TRP A 12 -33.99 -24.77 14.00
N SER A 13 -34.54 -25.68 13.20
CA SER A 13 -33.86 -26.92 12.82
C SER A 13 -34.30 -27.41 11.46
N ALA A 14 -33.36 -27.89 10.66
CA ALA A 14 -33.62 -28.49 9.36
C ALA A 14 -32.73 -29.72 9.15
N GLN A 15 -33.29 -30.75 8.50
CA GLN A 15 -32.52 -31.88 7.99
C GLN A 15 -32.14 -31.59 6.54
N LEU A 16 -30.83 -31.58 6.26
CA LEU A 16 -30.28 -31.18 4.97
C LEU A 16 -29.35 -32.27 4.44
N THR A 17 -29.31 -32.41 3.11
CA THR A 17 -28.39 -33.33 2.44
C THR A 17 -27.03 -32.66 2.26
N VAL A 18 -25.94 -33.36 2.55
CA VAL A 18 -24.59 -32.79 2.41
C VAL A 18 -24.21 -32.71 0.93
N THR A 19 -23.82 -31.52 0.46
CA THR A 19 -23.36 -31.31 -0.91
C THR A 19 -22.05 -32.07 -1.16
N PRO A 20 -21.88 -32.76 -2.31
CA PRO A 20 -20.65 -33.49 -2.63
C PRO A 20 -19.40 -32.58 -2.70
N PRO A 21 -18.21 -33.05 -2.28
CA PRO A 21 -16.97 -32.26 -2.25
C PRO A 21 -16.60 -31.57 -3.58
N VAL A 22 -16.93 -32.20 -4.71
CA VAL A 22 -16.67 -31.66 -6.07
C VAL A 22 -17.46 -30.36 -6.34
N ARG A 23 -18.60 -30.18 -5.66
CA ARG A 23 -19.48 -29.01 -5.83
C ARG A 23 -19.39 -28.04 -4.65
N THR A 24 -18.69 -28.39 -3.58
CA THR A 24 -18.50 -27.49 -2.44
C THR A 24 -17.36 -26.52 -2.73
N PRO A 25 -17.55 -25.19 -2.59
CA PRO A 25 -16.43 -24.25 -2.64
C PRO A 25 -15.45 -24.54 -1.49
N LYS A 26 -14.19 -24.08 -1.63
CA LYS A 26 -13.21 -24.20 -0.53
C LYS A 26 -13.67 -23.36 0.67
N LEU A 27 -14.18 -24.02 1.69
CA LEU A 27 -14.63 -23.42 2.94
C LEU A 27 -13.53 -23.56 4.01
N PRO A 28 -13.10 -22.46 4.64
CA PRO A 28 -12.13 -22.52 5.73
C PRO A 28 -12.77 -23.01 7.03
N GLY A 29 -11.99 -23.72 7.86
CA GLY A 29 -12.31 -24.07 9.25
C GLY A 29 -13.74 -24.60 9.50
N ASP A 30 -14.50 -23.95 10.38
CA ASP A 30 -15.84 -24.39 10.83
C ASP A 30 -17.00 -23.73 10.06
N LYS A 31 -16.74 -23.21 8.86
CA LYS A 31 -17.74 -22.47 8.08
C LYS A 31 -18.65 -23.38 7.27
N ILE A 32 -19.95 -23.08 7.25
CA ILE A 32 -20.97 -23.74 6.42
C ILE A 32 -21.67 -22.78 5.46
N LEU A 33 -22.30 -23.34 4.43
CA LEU A 33 -23.26 -22.65 3.56
C LEU A 33 -24.65 -23.27 3.72
N LEU A 34 -25.65 -22.43 3.97
CA LEU A 34 -27.05 -22.82 4.07
C LEU A 34 -27.85 -22.29 2.88
N PRO A 35 -29.03 -22.86 2.58
CA PRO A 35 -29.87 -22.36 1.51
C PRO A 35 -30.57 -21.06 1.88
N GLN A 36 -30.99 -20.29 0.88
CA GLN A 36 -31.74 -19.04 1.09
C GLN A 36 -33.05 -19.28 1.85
N SER A 37 -33.71 -20.42 1.61
CA SER A 37 -34.89 -20.85 2.36
C SER A 37 -34.65 -20.99 3.87
N ALA A 38 -33.43 -21.32 4.30
CA ALA A 38 -33.07 -21.36 5.73
C ALA A 38 -33.00 -19.96 6.33
N LEU A 39 -32.50 -18.96 5.59
CA LEU A 39 -32.47 -17.57 6.05
C LEU A 39 -33.88 -17.03 6.28
N GLU A 40 -34.80 -17.28 5.34
CA GLU A 40 -36.20 -16.86 5.46
C GLU A 40 -36.87 -17.46 6.70
N GLN A 41 -36.62 -18.75 6.95
CA GLN A 41 -37.13 -19.44 8.14
C GLN A 41 -36.51 -18.92 9.44
N LEU A 42 -35.21 -18.60 9.44
CA LEU A 42 -34.52 -18.01 10.59
C LEU A 42 -35.06 -16.61 10.90
N LEU A 43 -35.29 -15.77 9.88
CA LEU A 43 -35.88 -14.45 10.03
C LEU A 43 -37.33 -14.53 10.52
N ALA A 44 -38.10 -15.53 10.08
CA ALA A 44 -39.45 -15.78 10.58
C ALA A 44 -39.47 -16.26 12.04
N ALA A 45 -38.42 -16.95 12.49
CA ALA A 45 -38.26 -17.44 13.85
C ALA A 45 -37.58 -16.43 14.80
N ALA A 46 -37.04 -15.32 14.26
CA ALA A 46 -36.30 -14.34 15.04
C ALA A 46 -37.22 -13.48 15.92
N PRO A 47 -36.82 -13.16 17.16
CA PRO A 47 -37.57 -12.24 18.00
C PRO A 47 -37.57 -10.83 17.39
N VAL A 48 -38.76 -10.22 17.32
CA VAL A 48 -38.91 -8.82 16.91
C VAL A 48 -38.48 -7.93 18.07
N VAL A 49 -37.34 -7.25 17.93
CA VAL A 49 -36.85 -6.28 18.91
C VAL A 49 -37.35 -4.89 18.53
N GLU A 50 -38.00 -4.20 19.46
CA GLU A 50 -38.25 -2.76 19.33
C GLU A 50 -36.94 -2.00 19.58
N GLU A 51 -36.34 -1.45 18.54
CA GLU A 51 -35.24 -0.51 18.69
C GLU A 51 -35.71 0.69 19.54
N PRO A 52 -35.03 1.05 20.64
CA PRO A 52 -35.32 2.30 21.32
C PRO A 52 -35.03 3.43 20.33
N SER A 53 -36.09 4.10 19.88
CA SER A 53 -36.02 5.21 18.93
C SER A 53 -34.88 6.16 19.34
N SER A 54 -33.79 6.19 18.56
CA SER A 54 -32.74 7.16 18.78
C SER A 54 -33.34 8.55 18.51
N SER A 55 -33.57 9.30 19.57
CA SER A 55 -34.34 10.54 19.56
C SER A 55 -33.59 11.74 18.95
N ARG A 56 -32.56 11.49 18.12
CA ARG A 56 -31.61 12.52 17.67
C ARG A 56 -31.30 12.55 16.18
N ILE A 57 -31.91 11.69 15.37
CA ILE A 57 -31.70 11.71 13.92
C ILE A 57 -32.93 12.33 13.25
N ASN A 58 -32.73 13.45 12.56
CA ASN A 58 -33.73 14.00 11.66
C ASN A 58 -33.73 13.15 10.39
N HIS A 59 -34.88 12.59 10.01
CA HIS A 59 -35.01 11.73 8.84
C HIS A 59 -35.16 12.51 7.53
N THR A 60 -35.36 13.82 7.62
CA THR A 60 -35.48 14.73 6.47
C THR A 60 -34.41 15.82 6.50
N PRO A 61 -33.72 16.10 5.37
CA PRO A 61 -32.79 17.23 5.29
C PRO A 61 -33.59 18.55 5.38
N GLY A 62 -33.22 19.41 6.32
CA GLY A 62 -33.86 20.72 6.51
C GLY A 62 -35.04 20.74 7.51
N PHE A 63 -35.09 19.80 8.46
CA PHE A 63 -36.10 19.81 9.52
C PHE A 63 -36.06 21.10 10.36
N ASP A 64 -37.11 21.91 10.25
CA ASP A 64 -37.40 23.06 11.11
C ASP A 64 -38.61 22.74 12.02
N PRO A 65 -38.47 22.78 13.36
CA PRO A 65 -39.55 22.50 14.32
C PRO A 65 -40.73 23.49 14.25
N PHE A 66 -40.52 24.68 13.69
CA PHE A 66 -41.53 25.74 13.65
C PHE A 66 -42.24 25.87 12.31
N ASN A 67 -41.82 25.10 11.30
CA ASN A 67 -42.47 25.06 9.99
C ASN A 67 -43.41 23.82 9.90
N PRO A 68 -44.73 24.04 9.71
CA PRO A 68 -45.71 22.95 9.72
C PRO A 68 -45.53 21.95 8.57
N TYR A 69 -44.90 22.35 7.45
CA TYR A 69 -44.67 21.47 6.31
C TYR A 69 -43.49 20.52 6.53
N THR A 70 -42.39 21.01 7.11
CA THR A 70 -41.23 20.18 7.47
C THR A 70 -41.56 19.26 8.64
N PHE A 71 -42.37 19.73 9.59
CA PHE A 71 -42.85 18.89 10.70
C PHE A 71 -43.72 17.72 10.22
N ALA A 72 -44.66 17.96 9.30
CA ALA A 72 -45.50 16.91 8.74
C ALA A 72 -44.70 15.89 7.90
N ALA A 73 -43.70 16.35 7.15
CA ALA A 73 -42.78 15.48 6.41
C ALA A 73 -41.95 14.58 7.33
N GLU A 74 -41.38 15.15 8.40
CA GLU A 74 -40.62 14.41 9.42
C GLU A 74 -41.52 13.43 10.19
N ALA A 75 -42.76 13.82 10.53
CA ALA A 75 -43.72 12.93 11.19
C ALA A 75 -44.10 11.73 10.31
N ARG A 76 -44.25 11.92 9.00
CA ARG A 76 -44.47 10.82 8.05
C ARG A 76 -43.23 9.94 7.88
N ALA A 77 -42.04 10.54 7.82
CA ALA A 77 -40.79 9.79 7.75
C ALA A 77 -40.58 8.93 9.01
N ARG A 78 -40.84 9.49 10.19
CA ARG A 78 -40.83 8.73 11.46
C ARG A 78 -41.89 7.64 11.51
N ALA A 79 -43.10 7.89 11.01
CA ALA A 79 -44.14 6.86 10.93
C ALA A 79 -43.76 5.73 9.97
N ALA A 80 -43.09 6.04 8.85
CA ALA A 80 -42.57 5.04 7.92
C ALA A 80 -41.45 4.20 8.56
N VAL A 81 -40.50 4.83 9.27
CA VAL A 81 -39.40 4.13 9.96
C VAL A 81 -39.90 3.31 11.15
N ALA A 82 -40.87 3.81 11.92
CA ALA A 82 -41.49 3.09 13.03
C ALA A 82 -42.28 1.85 12.58
N SER A 83 -42.71 1.79 11.31
CA SER A 83 -43.37 0.62 10.74
C SER A 83 -42.41 -0.48 10.27
N THR A 84 -41.11 -0.19 10.18
CA THR A 84 -40.09 -1.15 9.77
C THR A 84 -39.61 -1.96 10.97
N ARG A 85 -40.44 -2.89 11.44
CA ARG A 85 -40.03 -3.94 12.40
C ARG A 85 -39.05 -4.88 11.70
N GLN A 86 -37.75 -4.70 11.88
CA GLN A 86 -36.75 -5.61 11.32
C GLN A 86 -36.48 -6.76 12.30
N PRO A 87 -36.65 -8.03 11.89
CA PRO A 87 -36.17 -9.17 12.68
C PRO A 87 -34.64 -9.09 12.79
N GLN A 88 -34.12 -8.97 14.01
CA GLN A 88 -32.67 -9.01 14.26
C GLN A 88 -32.26 -10.44 14.64
N LEU A 89 -31.37 -11.01 13.83
CA LEU A 89 -30.71 -12.28 14.15
C LEU A 89 -29.53 -12.03 15.11
N PRO A 90 -29.25 -12.95 16.05
CA PRO A 90 -28.12 -12.81 16.94
C PRO A 90 -26.80 -12.88 16.15
N HIS A 91 -25.87 -11.99 16.46
CA HIS A 91 -24.52 -12.01 15.92
C HIS A 91 -23.52 -12.53 16.98
N PRO A 92 -22.66 -13.51 16.66
CA PRO A 92 -22.63 -14.33 15.45
C PRO A 92 -23.68 -15.46 15.47
N LEU A 93 -24.12 -15.87 14.26
CA LEU A 93 -25.00 -17.01 14.07
C LEU A 93 -24.23 -18.33 14.14
N THR A 94 -24.58 -19.17 15.12
CA THR A 94 -23.94 -20.46 15.37
C THR A 94 -24.94 -21.62 15.27
N PHE A 95 -24.47 -22.74 14.73
CA PHE A 95 -25.28 -23.91 14.42
C PHE A 95 -24.68 -25.16 15.05
N ARG A 96 -25.55 -26.01 15.58
CA ARG A 96 -25.22 -27.37 16.04
C ARG A 96 -25.57 -28.35 14.94
N ILE A 97 -24.57 -29.02 14.39
CA ILE A 97 -24.73 -30.01 13.33
C ILE A 97 -24.63 -31.40 13.96
N VAL A 98 -25.62 -32.24 13.67
CA VAL A 98 -25.68 -33.61 14.16
C VAL A 98 -25.70 -34.54 12.96
N ASN A 99 -24.78 -35.50 12.95
CA ASN A 99 -24.89 -36.63 12.05
C ASN A 99 -25.80 -37.71 12.69
N PRO A 100 -27.00 -37.96 12.15
CA PRO A 100 -27.95 -38.91 12.73
C PRO A 100 -27.45 -40.37 12.66
N GLN A 101 -26.51 -40.70 11.78
CA GLN A 101 -26.03 -42.07 11.59
C GLN A 101 -25.06 -42.54 12.67
N ASN A 102 -24.18 -41.65 13.14
CA ASN A 102 -23.15 -41.97 14.15
C ASN A 102 -23.28 -41.18 15.45
N GLY A 103 -24.28 -40.27 15.54
CA GLY A 103 -24.54 -39.45 16.71
C GLY A 103 -23.49 -38.37 16.99
N ARG A 104 -22.51 -38.17 16.09
CA ARG A 104 -21.49 -37.13 16.26
C ARG A 104 -22.09 -35.74 16.13
N VAL A 105 -21.57 -34.82 16.92
CA VAL A 105 -22.05 -33.45 17.04
C VAL A 105 -20.87 -32.51 16.90
N ILE A 106 -21.02 -31.48 16.09
CA ILE A 106 -20.05 -30.38 15.98
C ILE A 106 -20.79 -29.05 15.90
N TYR A 107 -20.14 -27.99 16.36
CA TYR A 107 -20.62 -26.63 16.20
C TYR A 107 -19.92 -25.94 15.02
N ALA A 108 -20.65 -25.07 14.34
CA ALA A 108 -20.21 -24.41 13.12
C ALA A 108 -20.80 -23.02 12.99
N GLY A 109 -20.11 -22.15 12.26
CA GLY A 109 -20.59 -20.81 11.89
C GLY A 109 -21.06 -20.74 10.46
N ILE A 110 -22.03 -19.87 10.18
CA ILE A 110 -22.46 -19.58 8.82
C ILE A 110 -21.46 -18.63 8.14
N ARG A 111 -21.12 -18.91 6.87
CA ARG A 111 -20.42 -17.96 6.00
C ARG A 111 -21.41 -17.12 5.21
N GLU A 112 -22.33 -17.77 4.50
CA GLU A 112 -23.37 -17.13 3.69
C GLU A 112 -24.51 -18.10 3.37
N PHE A 113 -25.61 -17.58 2.82
CA PHE A 113 -26.81 -18.33 2.46
C PHE A 113 -26.91 -18.55 0.93
N SER A 114 -25.96 -19.30 0.37
CA SER A 114 -25.83 -19.52 -1.08
C SER A 114 -25.99 -20.98 -1.52
N ALA A 115 -26.29 -21.91 -0.59
CA ALA A 115 -26.44 -23.32 -0.94
C ALA A 115 -27.76 -23.58 -1.70
N ARG A 116 -27.83 -24.71 -2.43
CA ARG A 116 -29.07 -25.15 -3.08
C ARG A 116 -30.12 -25.53 -2.03
N ASP A 117 -31.39 -25.32 -2.35
CA ASP A 117 -32.48 -25.67 -1.45
C ASP A 117 -32.46 -27.16 -1.08
N GLY A 118 -32.52 -27.44 0.22
CA GLY A 118 -32.43 -28.79 0.78
C GLY A 118 -31.00 -29.35 0.94
N GLU A 119 -29.97 -28.60 0.55
CA GLU A 119 -28.57 -28.99 0.68
C GLU A 119 -27.80 -28.12 1.69
N VAL A 120 -26.71 -28.67 2.25
CA VAL A 120 -25.74 -27.94 3.08
C VAL A 120 -24.32 -28.22 2.62
N SER A 121 -23.52 -27.17 2.46
CA SER A 121 -22.09 -27.31 2.18
C SER A 121 -21.29 -27.24 3.47
N LEU A 122 -20.48 -28.26 3.71
CA LEU A 122 -19.62 -28.40 4.89
C LEU A 122 -18.15 -28.30 4.45
N SER A 123 -17.29 -27.70 5.28
CA SER A 123 -15.84 -27.71 5.08
C SER A 123 -15.25 -29.13 5.21
N SER A 124 -14.01 -29.33 4.74
CA SER A 124 -13.29 -30.61 4.91
C SER A 124 -13.14 -31.00 6.37
N PHE A 125 -12.82 -30.03 7.23
CA PHE A 125 -12.74 -30.19 8.68
C PHE A 125 -14.05 -30.73 9.26
N LEU A 126 -15.18 -30.06 8.99
CA LEU A 126 -16.48 -30.49 9.52
C LEU A 126 -16.91 -31.88 9.04
N ARG A 127 -16.60 -32.24 7.79
CA ARG A 127 -16.88 -33.59 7.25
C ARG A 127 -16.08 -34.66 8.00
N GLN A 128 -14.80 -34.42 8.21
CA GLN A 128 -13.92 -35.33 8.95
C GLN A 128 -14.40 -35.52 10.40
N SER A 129 -14.72 -34.43 11.09
CA SER A 129 -15.24 -34.46 12.46
C SER A 129 -16.56 -35.23 12.57
N LEU A 130 -17.49 -34.98 11.64
CA LEU A 130 -18.78 -35.69 11.58
C LEU A 130 -18.67 -37.14 11.09
N GLY A 131 -17.48 -37.63 10.73
CA GLY A 131 -17.26 -38.99 10.24
C GLY A 131 -17.88 -39.25 8.86
N LEU A 132 -17.96 -38.22 8.02
CA LEU A 132 -18.43 -38.30 6.64
C LEU A 132 -17.22 -38.53 5.73
N GLU A 133 -16.93 -39.79 5.42
CA GLU A 133 -15.81 -40.15 4.53
C GLU A 133 -16.10 -39.73 3.07
N ASP A 134 -15.07 -39.23 2.37
CA ASP A 134 -15.23 -38.79 0.97
C ASP A 134 -15.66 -39.94 0.02
N GLY A 135 -15.47 -41.20 0.43
CA GLY A 135 -15.90 -42.41 -0.29
C GLY A 135 -17.42 -42.55 -0.45
N TYR A 136 -18.24 -41.95 0.42
CA TYR A 136 -19.70 -41.95 0.27
C TYR A 136 -20.17 -41.16 -0.96
N PHE A 137 -19.39 -40.18 -1.41
CA PHE A 137 -19.75 -39.30 -2.52
C PHE A 137 -19.29 -39.83 -3.88
N LEU A 138 -18.30 -40.74 -3.92
CA LEU A 138 -17.75 -41.31 -5.17
C LEU A 138 -18.71 -42.29 -5.86
N ARG A 139 -19.56 -42.99 -5.11
CA ARG A 139 -20.59 -43.91 -5.68
C ARG A 139 -21.62 -43.20 -6.56
N VAL A 140 -21.78 -41.89 -6.42
CA VAL A 140 -22.71 -41.07 -7.23
C VAL A 140 -22.07 -40.58 -8.54
N ALA A 141 -20.73 -40.50 -8.59
CA ALA A 141 -20.01 -40.00 -9.77
C ALA A 141 -19.85 -41.06 -10.88
N GLU A 142 -19.77 -42.36 -10.52
CA GLU A 142 -19.57 -43.46 -11.49
C GLU A 142 -20.85 -43.91 -12.21
N GLY A 143 -22.03 -43.40 -11.85
CA GLY A 143 -23.29 -43.69 -12.54
C GLY A 143 -23.67 -42.72 -13.66
N GLY A 144 -22.79 -41.76 -14.00
CA GLY A 144 -23.10 -40.64 -14.87
C GLY A 144 -22.11 -40.46 -16.03
N THR A 145 -21.88 -41.50 -16.82
CA THR A 145 -21.18 -41.36 -18.11
C THR A 145 -22.10 -41.72 -19.27
N GLY A 146 -22.54 -40.69 -19.98
CA GLY A 146 -22.81 -40.67 -21.43
C GLY A 146 -23.82 -41.66 -21.99
N GLU A 147 -25.01 -41.17 -22.34
CA GLU A 147 -25.51 -41.16 -23.72
C GLU A 147 -26.89 -40.50 -23.76
N ALA A 148 -27.03 -39.50 -24.64
CA ALA A 148 -28.33 -38.99 -25.04
C ALA A 148 -28.98 -40.04 -25.95
N LEU A 149 -30.04 -40.68 -25.47
CA LEU A 149 -30.91 -41.53 -26.28
C LEU A 149 -32.37 -41.17 -25.96
N ASP A 150 -33.03 -40.60 -26.97
CA ASP A 150 -34.46 -40.38 -27.05
C ASP A 150 -35.22 -41.70 -26.89
N VAL A 151 -36.05 -41.83 -25.85
CA VAL A 151 -37.21 -42.74 -25.88
C VAL A 151 -38.38 -42.09 -25.15
N ALA A 152 -39.50 -42.05 -25.86
CA ALA A 152 -40.78 -41.51 -25.46
C ALA A 152 -41.44 -42.25 -24.27
N ASP A 153 -42.24 -41.46 -23.54
CA ASP A 153 -43.53 -41.81 -22.93
C ASP A 153 -43.63 -43.20 -22.25
N THR A 154 -43.49 -43.22 -20.93
CA THR A 154 -44.28 -44.10 -20.04
C THR A 154 -44.36 -43.48 -18.65
N THR A 155 -45.59 -43.47 -18.15
CA THR A 155 -46.06 -42.98 -16.86
C THR A 155 -45.55 -43.82 -15.67
N ASP A 156 -45.46 -43.14 -14.53
CA ASP A 156 -45.47 -43.67 -13.15
C ASP A 156 -44.33 -44.58 -12.69
N VAL A 157 -43.25 -43.98 -12.15
CA VAL A 157 -42.68 -44.34 -10.82
C VAL A 157 -41.99 -43.11 -10.20
N ALA A 158 -42.71 -42.38 -9.35
CA ALA A 158 -42.09 -41.48 -8.38
C ALA A 158 -41.58 -42.31 -7.19
N GLY A 159 -40.27 -42.57 -7.11
CA GLY A 159 -39.66 -43.27 -5.97
C GLY A 159 -38.14 -43.42 -6.04
N SER A 160 -37.43 -42.84 -5.05
CA SER A 160 -36.04 -43.11 -4.63
C SER A 160 -34.84 -42.74 -5.53
N GLN A 161 -34.58 -41.44 -5.71
CA GLN A 161 -33.21 -40.92 -5.94
C GLN A 161 -32.64 -40.11 -4.75
N LYS A 162 -33.39 -39.95 -3.64
CA LYS A 162 -33.00 -39.13 -2.48
C LYS A 162 -32.18 -39.88 -1.40
N ASP A 163 -31.96 -41.18 -1.53
CA ASP A 163 -31.49 -42.02 -0.41
C ASP A 163 -29.98 -42.33 -0.39
N LEU A 164 -29.16 -41.74 -1.28
CA LEU A 164 -27.73 -42.11 -1.40
C LEU A 164 -26.73 -41.11 -0.80
N LEU A 165 -27.13 -39.86 -0.57
CA LEU A 165 -26.24 -38.84 -0.02
C LEU A 165 -26.40 -38.73 1.51
N PRO A 166 -25.32 -38.52 2.27
CA PRO A 166 -25.41 -38.40 3.72
C PRO A 166 -26.27 -37.18 4.11
N THR A 167 -27.15 -37.37 5.09
CA THR A 167 -27.99 -36.30 5.64
C THR A 167 -27.49 -35.88 7.01
N VAL A 168 -27.57 -34.59 7.32
CA VAL A 168 -27.23 -34.02 8.62
C VAL A 168 -28.39 -33.18 9.14
N THR A 169 -28.54 -33.12 10.45
CA THR A 169 -29.53 -32.26 11.10
C THR A 169 -28.84 -31.02 11.64
N VAL A 170 -29.23 -29.85 11.15
CA VAL A 170 -28.68 -28.55 11.56
C VAL A 170 -29.68 -27.88 12.49
N HIS A 171 -29.23 -27.47 13.67
CA HIS A 171 -30.02 -26.72 14.65
C HIS A 171 -29.39 -25.35 14.87
N ALA A 172 -30.19 -24.28 14.86
CA ALA A 172 -29.76 -22.99 15.37
C ALA A 172 -29.56 -23.10 16.89
N LYS A 173 -28.35 -22.88 17.37
CA LYS A 173 -28.02 -22.94 18.80
C LYS A 173 -26.93 -21.94 19.11
N GLN A 174 -27.28 -20.91 19.87
CA GLN A 174 -26.32 -19.91 20.33
C GLN A 174 -25.39 -20.52 21.38
N LEU A 175 -24.08 -20.46 21.13
CA LEU A 175 -23.06 -20.82 22.10
C LEU A 175 -22.68 -19.63 22.98
N PRO A 176 -22.30 -19.86 24.26
CA PRO A 176 -21.74 -18.82 25.10
C PRO A 176 -20.37 -18.37 24.56
N LYS A 177 -20.05 -17.10 24.82
CA LYS A 177 -18.72 -16.53 24.53
C LYS A 177 -17.65 -17.21 25.38
N GLY A 178 -16.58 -17.66 24.74
CA GLY A 178 -15.46 -18.32 25.40
C GLY A 178 -14.55 -17.34 26.11
N THR A 179 -14.04 -17.73 27.28
CA THR A 179 -13.02 -16.98 28.04
C THR A 179 -11.69 -17.72 28.11
N TYR A 180 -11.72 -19.06 28.08
CA TYR A 180 -10.51 -19.88 28.16
C TYR A 180 -10.66 -21.16 27.33
N VAL A 181 -9.57 -21.58 26.70
CA VAL A 181 -9.44 -22.88 26.03
C VAL A 181 -8.10 -23.53 26.35
N ARG A 182 -8.13 -24.83 26.63
CA ARG A 182 -6.96 -25.67 26.80
C ARG A 182 -6.77 -26.57 25.60
N LEU A 183 -5.64 -26.41 24.93
CA LEU A 183 -5.26 -27.19 23.75
C LEU A 183 -4.12 -28.14 24.09
N ARG A 184 -4.14 -29.35 23.52
CA ARG A 184 -3.04 -30.32 23.69
C ARG A 184 -2.44 -30.69 22.33
N PRO A 185 -1.15 -30.49 22.10
CA PRO A 185 -0.51 -30.85 20.83
C PRO A 185 -0.35 -32.37 20.75
N LEU A 186 -0.72 -32.95 19.61
CA LEU A 186 -0.57 -34.38 19.35
C LEU A 186 0.88 -34.77 18.98
N GLU A 187 1.74 -33.81 18.67
CA GLU A 187 3.11 -34.02 18.17
C GLU A 187 4.15 -33.34 19.07
N ALA A 188 5.33 -33.95 19.20
CA ALA A 188 6.44 -33.46 20.04
C ALA A 188 7.20 -32.30 19.37
N GLY A 189 7.80 -31.40 20.17
CA GLY A 189 8.66 -30.32 19.66
C GLY A 189 7.95 -29.02 19.30
N TYR A 190 6.82 -28.70 19.96
CA TYR A 190 6.11 -27.43 19.80
C TYR A 190 6.82 -26.28 20.57
N ASP A 191 6.97 -25.12 19.93
CA ASP A 191 7.63 -23.93 20.49
C ASP A 191 6.63 -22.81 20.85
N PRO A 192 6.37 -22.51 22.14
CA PRO A 192 5.33 -21.62 22.64
C PRO A 192 5.23 -20.24 22.01
N GLU A 193 6.39 -19.69 21.67
CA GLU A 193 6.50 -18.33 21.16
C GLU A 193 6.11 -18.25 19.68
N ASP A 194 6.45 -19.28 18.88
CA ASP A 194 6.26 -19.28 17.43
C ASP A 194 4.79 -19.51 17.01
N TRP A 195 4.02 -20.31 17.76
CA TRP A 195 2.66 -20.69 17.35
C TRP A 195 1.55 -19.81 17.91
N LYS A 196 1.78 -18.94 18.91
CA LYS A 196 0.70 -18.14 19.51
C LYS A 196 0.03 -17.23 18.46
N ALA A 197 0.84 -16.51 17.68
CA ALA A 197 0.35 -15.63 16.63
C ALA A 197 -0.27 -16.41 15.45
N LEU A 198 0.32 -17.55 15.06
CA LEU A 198 -0.21 -18.40 14.00
C LEU A 198 -1.57 -18.99 14.37
N LEU A 199 -1.69 -19.50 15.60
CA LEU A 199 -2.92 -20.07 16.13
C LEU A 199 -3.99 -19.00 16.29
N GLU A 200 -3.66 -17.83 16.83
CA GLU A 200 -4.60 -16.72 16.99
C GLU A 200 -5.16 -16.28 15.63
N ARG A 201 -4.29 -16.07 14.65
CA ARG A 201 -4.69 -15.74 13.28
C ARG A 201 -5.57 -16.83 12.67
N HIS A 202 -5.16 -18.09 12.79
CA HIS A 202 -5.89 -19.22 12.25
C HIS A 202 -7.28 -19.38 12.88
N LEU A 203 -7.40 -19.21 14.20
CA LEU A 203 -8.68 -19.23 14.90
C LEU A 203 -9.58 -18.07 14.47
N ARG A 204 -9.03 -16.86 14.31
CA ARG A 204 -9.78 -15.66 13.91
C ARG A 204 -10.32 -15.75 12.48
N ASP A 205 -9.50 -16.20 11.54
CA ASP A 205 -9.85 -16.23 10.11
C ASP A 205 -10.77 -17.42 9.78
N ASN A 206 -10.50 -18.59 10.38
CA ASN A 206 -11.12 -19.84 9.97
C ASN A 206 -12.22 -20.36 10.89
N PHE A 207 -12.24 -19.99 12.18
CA PHE A 207 -13.15 -20.57 13.17
C PHE A 207 -14.10 -19.53 13.79
N THR A 208 -15.36 -19.91 14.02
CA THR A 208 -16.32 -19.16 14.88
C THR A 208 -16.57 -19.83 16.21
N THR A 209 -16.42 -21.15 16.25
CA THR A 209 -16.77 -22.01 17.36
C THR A 209 -15.68 -23.05 17.58
N LEU A 210 -15.49 -23.43 18.85
CA LEU A 210 -14.61 -24.53 19.23
C LEU A 210 -15.45 -25.58 19.97
N THR A 211 -15.36 -26.83 19.51
CA THR A 211 -16.07 -27.98 20.10
C THR A 211 -15.10 -28.78 20.96
N THR A 212 -15.50 -29.16 22.18
CA THR A 212 -14.65 -29.94 23.09
C THR A 212 -14.45 -31.36 22.57
N GLY A 213 -13.22 -31.87 22.67
CA GLY A 213 -12.82 -33.21 22.22
C GLY A 213 -12.46 -33.30 20.73
N GLU A 214 -12.56 -32.21 19.98
CA GLU A 214 -12.27 -32.19 18.55
C GLU A 214 -10.78 -31.88 18.28
N ILE A 215 -10.25 -32.37 17.15
CA ILE A 215 -8.87 -32.14 16.75
C ILE A 215 -8.81 -30.98 15.75
N LEU A 216 -8.24 -29.87 16.19
CA LEU A 216 -7.96 -28.69 15.38
C LEU A 216 -6.64 -28.87 14.63
N THR A 217 -6.70 -28.89 13.29
CA THR A 217 -5.50 -28.88 12.43
C THR A 217 -5.17 -27.46 11.98
N VAL A 218 -3.93 -27.03 12.22
CA VAL A 218 -3.40 -25.71 11.84
C VAL A 218 -2.29 -25.92 10.82
N ALA A 219 -2.47 -25.40 9.62
CA ALA A 219 -1.42 -25.45 8.59
C ALA A 219 -0.25 -24.54 8.98
N GLY A 220 0.92 -25.11 9.27
CA GLY A 220 2.11 -24.40 9.74
C GLY A 220 3.00 -23.83 8.63
N GLY A 221 2.51 -23.78 7.39
CA GLY A 221 3.29 -23.33 6.23
C GLY A 221 4.53 -24.22 6.01
N ARG A 222 5.73 -23.67 6.23
CA ARG A 222 7.03 -24.36 6.04
C ARG A 222 7.32 -25.46 7.07
N HIS A 223 6.64 -25.47 8.22
CA HIS A 223 6.93 -26.37 9.34
C HIS A 223 5.98 -27.57 9.47
N GLY A 224 5.13 -27.82 8.46
CA GLY A 224 4.16 -28.92 8.46
C GLY A 224 2.81 -28.56 9.13
N ASP A 225 1.87 -29.50 9.09
CA ASP A 225 0.54 -29.33 9.68
C ASP A 225 0.55 -29.74 11.16
N PHE A 226 0.12 -28.85 12.04
CA PHE A 226 0.05 -29.10 13.48
C PHE A 226 -1.36 -29.54 13.90
N ARG A 227 -1.45 -30.52 14.77
CA ARG A 227 -2.74 -31.03 15.27
C ARG A 227 -2.86 -30.83 16.78
N PHE A 228 -3.94 -30.16 17.19
CA PHE A 228 -4.25 -29.85 18.59
C PHE A 228 -5.59 -30.45 18.98
N LEU A 229 -5.63 -31.14 20.12
CA LEU A 229 -6.87 -31.59 20.74
C LEU A 229 -7.45 -30.45 21.60
N VAL A 230 -8.71 -30.10 21.38
CA VAL A 230 -9.47 -29.18 22.26
C VAL A 230 -9.88 -29.96 23.50
N ASP A 231 -9.16 -29.79 24.60
CA ASP A 231 -9.34 -30.62 25.78
C ASP A 231 -10.35 -30.02 26.78
N LYS A 232 -10.25 -28.71 27.07
CA LYS A 232 -11.19 -28.01 27.95
C LYS A 232 -11.53 -26.62 27.42
N VAL A 233 -12.76 -26.17 27.70
CA VAL A 233 -13.24 -24.82 27.38
C VAL A 233 -13.97 -24.23 28.58
N LEU A 234 -13.91 -22.90 28.74
CA LEU A 234 -14.72 -22.15 29.71
C LEU A 234 -15.52 -21.06 28.98
N PRO A 235 -16.81 -20.86 29.32
CA PRO A 235 -17.62 -21.61 30.30
C PRO A 235 -17.83 -23.08 29.91
N GLU A 236 -17.96 -23.96 30.92
CA GLU A 236 -18.06 -25.40 30.70
C GLU A 236 -19.28 -25.75 29.83
N GLY A 237 -19.05 -26.51 28.77
CA GLY A 237 -20.07 -26.96 27.83
C GLY A 237 -19.47 -27.69 26.64
N ASP A 238 -20.32 -28.15 25.72
CA ASP A 238 -19.91 -28.90 24.53
C ASP A 238 -19.11 -28.05 23.51
N GLY A 239 -19.15 -26.73 23.65
CA GLY A 239 -18.43 -25.80 22.79
C GLY A 239 -18.63 -24.34 23.17
N ILE A 240 -17.76 -23.48 22.63
CA ILE A 240 -17.73 -22.03 22.89
C ILE A 240 -17.70 -21.25 21.57
N CYS A 241 -18.18 -20.01 21.60
CA CYS A 241 -18.00 -19.05 20.51
C CYS A 241 -16.78 -18.16 20.77
N ILE A 242 -15.93 -17.99 19.74
CA ILE A 242 -14.64 -17.27 19.83
C ILE A 242 -14.63 -15.93 19.08
N VAL A 243 -15.79 -15.45 18.63
CA VAL A 243 -15.94 -14.18 17.90
C VAL A 243 -16.19 -13.05 18.90
N ASP A 244 -15.47 -11.93 18.73
CA ASP A 244 -15.54 -10.75 19.61
C ASP A 244 -15.33 -11.11 21.11
N THR A 245 -14.32 -11.94 21.38
CA THR A 245 -13.94 -12.41 22.71
C THR A 245 -12.43 -12.42 22.91
N ASP A 246 -11.98 -12.00 24.08
CA ASP A 246 -10.60 -12.17 24.53
C ASP A 246 -10.44 -13.59 25.11
N LEU A 247 -10.00 -14.53 24.27
CA LEU A 247 -9.85 -15.94 24.63
C LEU A 247 -8.45 -16.21 25.18
N GLU A 248 -8.34 -16.68 26.43
CA GLU A 248 -7.09 -17.19 26.98
C GLU A 248 -6.81 -18.61 26.45
N VAL A 249 -5.67 -18.79 25.77
CA VAL A 249 -5.26 -20.08 25.20
C VAL A 249 -4.10 -20.64 26.01
N ASP A 250 -4.29 -21.84 26.57
CA ASP A 250 -3.27 -22.56 27.34
C ASP A 250 -2.92 -23.89 26.64
N ILE A 251 -1.63 -24.24 26.63
CA ILE A 251 -1.13 -25.42 25.94
C ILE A 251 -0.42 -26.35 26.92
N GLU A 252 -1.02 -27.51 27.16
CA GLU A 252 -0.46 -28.56 27.99
C GLU A 252 0.07 -29.72 27.12
N PRO A 253 1.23 -30.31 27.44
CA PRO A 253 1.70 -31.53 26.77
C PRO A 253 0.71 -32.67 26.98
N LEU A 254 0.57 -33.54 25.96
CA LEU A 254 -0.26 -34.74 26.08
C LEU A 254 0.37 -35.77 27.02
N ASN A 255 1.70 -35.95 26.97
CA ASN A 255 2.46 -36.94 27.74
C ASN A 255 3.78 -36.37 28.35
N GLU A 256 4.27 -36.96 29.44
CA GLU A 256 5.54 -36.56 30.09
C GLU A 256 6.78 -36.80 29.21
N GLU A 257 6.78 -37.85 28.38
CA GLU A 257 7.88 -38.15 27.44
C GLU A 257 7.99 -37.09 26.34
N GLN A 258 6.83 -36.65 25.82
CA GLN A 258 6.73 -35.55 24.84
C GLN A 258 7.23 -34.23 25.43
N ALA A 259 6.96 -33.98 26.72
CA ALA A 259 7.46 -32.80 27.42
C ALA A 259 9.00 -32.82 27.56
N ARG A 260 9.61 -33.99 27.86
CA ARG A 260 11.07 -34.14 27.94
C ARG A 260 11.76 -33.97 26.58
N GLU A 261 11.22 -34.58 25.52
CA GLU A 261 11.75 -34.41 24.16
C GLU A 261 11.67 -32.95 23.72
N THR A 262 10.57 -32.27 24.05
CA THR A 262 10.39 -30.83 23.76
C THR A 262 11.39 -29.98 24.52
N LEU A 263 11.68 -30.27 25.80
CA LEU A 263 12.69 -29.58 26.59
C LEU A 263 14.11 -29.80 26.03
N GLN A 264 14.44 -31.02 25.62
CA GLN A 264 15.73 -31.32 25.02
C GLN A 264 15.93 -30.59 23.68
N ARG A 265 14.93 -30.62 22.80
CA ARG A 265 14.93 -29.84 21.56
C ARG A 265 15.03 -28.33 21.79
N ARG A 266 14.41 -27.80 22.86
CA ARG A 266 14.56 -26.38 23.23
C ARG A 266 15.96 -26.03 23.69
N LEU A 267 16.61 -26.89 24.46
CA LEU A 267 18.00 -26.69 24.89
C LEU A 267 18.96 -26.72 23.68
N GLU A 268 18.74 -27.64 22.75
CA GLU A 268 19.51 -27.72 21.49
C GLU A 268 19.23 -26.53 20.55
N LYS A 269 17.98 -26.06 20.43
CA LYS A 269 17.63 -24.84 19.67
C LYS A 269 18.24 -23.59 20.31
N ALA A 270 18.24 -23.52 21.64
CA ALA A 270 18.83 -22.39 22.38
C ALA A 270 20.35 -22.33 22.25
N SER A 271 21.06 -23.46 22.20
CA SER A 271 22.52 -23.48 21.96
C SER A 271 22.89 -23.06 20.54
N ARG A 272 21.97 -23.23 19.57
CA ARG A 272 22.13 -22.89 18.15
C ARG A 272 21.49 -21.55 17.77
N ALA A 273 20.98 -20.78 18.74
CA ALA A 273 20.31 -19.52 18.47
C ALA A 273 21.23 -18.50 17.75
N PRO A 274 20.68 -17.61 16.91
CA PRO A 274 21.46 -16.59 16.22
C PRO A 274 22.30 -15.74 17.20
N GLY A 275 23.58 -15.54 16.89
CA GLY A 275 24.55 -14.82 17.73
C GLY A 275 25.31 -15.67 18.74
N THR A 276 25.02 -16.98 18.83
CA THR A 276 25.84 -17.94 19.61
C THR A 276 27.05 -18.43 18.80
N LYS A 277 28.03 -19.07 19.46
CA LYS A 277 29.22 -19.62 18.77
C LYS A 277 28.86 -20.69 17.74
N GLU A 278 27.80 -21.46 17.97
CA GLU A 278 27.37 -22.53 17.08
C GLU A 278 26.23 -22.13 16.13
N GLY A 279 25.60 -20.97 16.32
CA GLY A 279 24.48 -20.46 15.51
C GLY A 279 24.92 -19.49 14.41
N SER A 280 23.99 -19.09 13.56
CA SER A 280 24.24 -18.06 12.53
C SER A 280 24.43 -16.67 13.13
N SER A 281 25.09 -15.77 12.42
CA SER A 281 25.20 -14.36 12.80
C SER A 281 23.83 -13.69 12.85
N LEU A 282 23.67 -12.66 13.71
CA LEU A 282 22.43 -11.89 13.82
C LEU A 282 22.15 -11.02 12.58
N GLY A 283 23.18 -10.71 11.79
CA GLY A 283 23.09 -9.73 10.71
C GLY A 283 23.03 -8.29 11.24
N GLY A 284 22.50 -7.37 10.46
CA GLY A 284 22.30 -5.97 10.86
C GLY A 284 22.66 -4.92 9.81
N PRO A 285 22.70 -3.62 10.20
CA PRO A 285 23.05 -2.55 9.27
C PRO A 285 24.52 -2.65 8.83
N ILE A 286 24.78 -2.41 7.56
CA ILE A 286 26.12 -2.37 6.97
C ILE A 286 26.36 -1.01 6.30
N SER A 287 27.59 -0.49 6.40
CA SER A 287 28.01 0.75 5.74
C SER A 287 28.87 0.47 4.50
N LEU A 288 28.90 1.42 3.56
CA LEU A 288 29.76 1.34 2.39
C LEU A 288 31.24 1.22 2.79
N GLY A 289 31.97 0.30 2.15
CA GLY A 289 33.38 0.01 2.39
C GLY A 289 33.66 -0.82 3.65
N GLN A 290 32.64 -1.14 4.46
CA GLN A 290 32.81 -1.96 5.66
C GLN A 290 32.98 -3.44 5.28
N GLU A 291 33.98 -4.09 5.88
CA GLU A 291 34.15 -5.54 5.83
C GLU A 291 33.44 -6.20 7.02
N VAL A 292 32.55 -7.14 6.73
CA VAL A 292 31.72 -7.83 7.72
C VAL A 292 32.05 -9.31 7.72
N PHE A 293 32.64 -9.77 8.81
CA PHE A 293 32.90 -11.18 9.07
C PHE A 293 31.67 -11.81 9.75
N GLY A 294 31.04 -12.75 9.07
CA GLY A 294 29.83 -13.43 9.55
C GLY A 294 29.96 -14.95 9.47
N GLN A 295 28.96 -15.63 10.02
CA GLN A 295 28.84 -17.08 9.94
C GLN A 295 27.39 -17.50 9.72
N VAL A 296 27.16 -18.55 8.92
CA VAL A 296 25.81 -19.02 8.56
C VAL A 296 25.73 -20.54 8.61
N ARG A 297 24.66 -21.07 9.19
CA ARG A 297 24.34 -22.50 9.17
C ARG A 297 23.61 -22.87 7.88
N ARG A 298 23.78 -24.12 7.44
CA ARG A 298 23.04 -24.66 6.29
C ARG A 298 21.53 -24.57 6.52
N GLY A 299 20.81 -24.05 5.53
CA GLY A 299 19.37 -23.77 5.55
C GLY A 299 18.99 -22.45 6.23
N GLU A 300 19.92 -21.75 6.87
CA GLU A 300 19.66 -20.47 7.54
C GLU A 300 20.09 -19.26 6.69
N TYR A 301 19.57 -18.10 7.07
CA TYR A 301 19.81 -16.81 6.42
C TYR A 301 20.39 -15.83 7.42
N VAL A 302 21.36 -15.03 6.99
CA VAL A 302 21.84 -13.85 7.72
C VAL A 302 21.51 -12.61 6.91
N ASP A 303 20.71 -11.71 7.49
CA ASP A 303 20.18 -10.56 6.79
C ASP A 303 20.91 -9.26 7.17
N TYR A 304 21.34 -8.50 6.17
CA TYR A 304 22.01 -7.20 6.28
C TYR A 304 21.20 -6.10 5.59
N GLU A 305 21.40 -4.85 6.05
CA GLU A 305 20.68 -3.68 5.54
C GLU A 305 21.63 -2.52 5.25
N LEU A 306 21.65 -2.06 4.00
CA LEU A 306 22.38 -0.86 3.57
C LEU A 306 21.38 0.27 3.31
N ARG A 307 21.46 1.36 4.08
CA ARG A 307 20.52 2.50 3.98
C ARG A 307 21.05 3.67 3.17
N GLU A 308 22.35 3.89 3.22
CA GLU A 308 22.97 5.10 2.68
C GLU A 308 23.99 4.72 1.61
N TRP A 309 23.74 5.18 0.39
CA TRP A 309 24.66 5.10 -0.74
C TRP A 309 24.40 6.22 -1.75
N ASP A 310 25.40 6.53 -2.58
CA ASP A 310 25.22 7.42 -3.72
C ASP A 310 24.44 6.70 -4.85
N ARG A 311 23.26 7.23 -5.19
CA ARG A 311 22.33 6.68 -6.18
C ARG A 311 22.79 6.88 -7.62
N GLU A 312 23.79 7.73 -7.87
CA GLU A 312 24.36 7.97 -9.20
C GLU A 312 25.53 7.03 -9.51
N ALA A 313 26.06 6.32 -8.50
CA ALA A 313 27.17 5.39 -8.63
C ALA A 313 26.72 3.92 -8.61
N GLY A 314 27.44 3.06 -9.32
CA GLY A 314 27.23 1.62 -9.25
C GLY A 314 27.66 1.05 -7.90
N LEU A 315 26.97 0.01 -7.44
CA LEU A 315 27.31 -0.75 -6.23
C LEU A 315 27.89 -2.12 -6.62
N ASN A 316 28.88 -2.58 -5.87
CA ASN A 316 29.43 -3.92 -5.98
C ASN A 316 29.32 -4.60 -4.61
N VAL A 317 28.56 -5.69 -4.55
CA VAL A 317 28.39 -6.52 -3.35
C VAL A 317 29.25 -7.76 -3.52
N GLU A 318 30.27 -7.90 -2.67
CA GLU A 318 31.23 -8.99 -2.73
C GLU A 318 31.08 -9.88 -1.50
N LEU A 319 30.97 -11.19 -1.73
CA LEU A 319 30.90 -12.21 -0.69
C LEU A 319 32.00 -13.25 -0.92
N GLU A 320 32.86 -13.42 0.08
CA GLU A 320 33.94 -14.39 0.08
C GLU A 320 33.71 -15.42 1.19
N ALA A 321 33.52 -16.68 0.82
CA ALA A 321 33.38 -17.76 1.79
C ALA A 321 34.75 -18.28 2.24
N ALA A 322 34.92 -18.50 3.55
CA ALA A 322 36.10 -19.17 4.08
C ALA A 322 36.17 -20.62 3.56
N ASP A 323 37.37 -21.09 3.26
CA ASP A 323 37.65 -22.44 2.74
C ASP A 323 36.91 -22.82 1.45
N GLY A 324 36.43 -21.83 0.68
CA GLY A 324 35.68 -22.07 -0.56
C GLY A 324 34.30 -22.71 -0.32
N ALA A 325 33.72 -22.50 0.87
CA ALA A 325 32.41 -23.02 1.20
C ALA A 325 31.29 -22.46 0.29
N ASP A 326 30.25 -23.27 0.09
CA ASP A 326 29.15 -22.93 -0.80
C ASP A 326 28.06 -22.11 -0.08
N ILE A 327 28.11 -20.79 -0.29
CA ILE A 327 27.23 -19.79 0.34
C ILE A 327 26.65 -18.89 -0.76
N ASP A 328 25.36 -18.60 -0.68
CA ASP A 328 24.57 -17.78 -1.60
C ASP A 328 24.51 -16.31 -1.17
N LEU A 329 24.54 -15.45 -2.16
CA LEU A 329 24.39 -14.00 -2.00
C LEU A 329 23.09 -13.57 -2.69
N LEU A 330 22.16 -13.02 -1.92
CA LEU A 330 20.85 -12.57 -2.39
C LEU A 330 20.65 -11.10 -2.03
N VAL A 331 20.09 -10.31 -2.94
CA VAL A 331 19.90 -8.88 -2.76
C VAL A 331 18.53 -8.46 -3.27
N SER A 332 17.81 -7.65 -2.48
CA SER A 332 16.53 -7.07 -2.84
C SER A 332 16.45 -5.62 -2.38
N PRO A 333 16.00 -4.68 -3.24
CA PRO A 333 15.70 -3.33 -2.82
C PRO A 333 14.50 -3.31 -1.89
N PHE A 334 14.58 -2.52 -0.82
CA PHE A 334 13.46 -2.22 0.06
C PHE A 334 12.76 -0.96 -0.45
N SER A 335 11.51 -1.08 -0.87
CA SER A 335 10.70 0.04 -1.40
C SER A 335 9.22 -0.16 -1.08
N SER A 336 8.38 0.79 -1.46
CA SER A 336 6.91 0.64 -1.38
C SER A 336 6.41 -0.59 -2.14
N ARG A 337 7.09 -1.00 -3.21
CA ARG A 337 6.68 -2.14 -4.06
C ARG A 337 7.44 -3.44 -3.76
N GLN A 338 8.46 -3.41 -2.90
CA GLN A 338 9.21 -4.60 -2.51
C GLN A 338 9.52 -4.53 -1.01
N ARG A 339 8.76 -5.28 -0.21
CA ARG A 339 8.82 -5.24 1.26
C ARG A 339 9.46 -6.47 1.89
N ALA A 340 9.47 -7.61 1.18
CA ALA A 340 10.04 -8.85 1.67
C ALA A 340 11.57 -8.83 1.67
N ARG A 341 12.18 -9.54 2.63
CA ARG A 341 13.62 -9.79 2.65
C ARG A 341 13.99 -10.85 1.60
N PRO A 342 15.20 -10.80 1.02
CA PRO A 342 15.63 -11.74 0.00
C PRO A 342 15.65 -13.17 0.54
N ARG A 343 15.01 -14.09 -0.18
CA ARG A 343 15.06 -15.54 0.05
C ARG A 343 15.42 -16.24 -1.26
N ASP A 344 15.83 -17.50 -1.17
CA ASP A 344 16.18 -18.31 -2.33
C ASP A 344 15.06 -18.35 -3.38
N ASP A 345 13.80 -18.40 -2.92
CA ASP A 345 12.59 -18.33 -3.74
C ASP A 345 12.02 -16.92 -3.92
N GLU A 346 12.59 -15.86 -3.34
CA GLU A 346 12.07 -14.49 -3.40
C GLU A 346 13.19 -13.46 -3.29
N HIS A 347 13.87 -13.18 -4.40
CA HIS A 347 14.93 -12.16 -4.47
C HIS A 347 14.93 -11.45 -5.83
N VAL A 348 15.53 -10.25 -5.90
CA VAL A 348 15.62 -9.48 -7.14
C VAL A 348 16.95 -9.75 -7.85
N PHE A 349 18.05 -9.73 -7.11
CA PHE A 349 19.39 -10.06 -7.60
C PHE A 349 19.95 -11.20 -6.75
N GLY A 350 20.64 -12.15 -7.36
CA GLY A 350 21.21 -13.27 -6.61
C GLY A 350 22.33 -13.97 -7.37
N ASP A 351 23.31 -14.47 -6.64
CA ASP A 351 24.32 -15.40 -7.12
C ASP A 351 24.22 -16.70 -6.33
N LEU A 352 23.54 -17.68 -6.94
CA LEU A 352 23.35 -19.04 -6.42
C LEU A 352 24.42 -20.02 -6.93
N SER A 353 25.45 -19.52 -7.64
CA SER A 353 26.50 -20.38 -8.18
C SER A 353 27.39 -20.95 -7.07
N THR A 354 28.19 -21.96 -7.40
CA THR A 354 29.12 -22.59 -6.44
C THR A 354 30.49 -21.93 -6.46
N ARG A 355 30.63 -20.77 -7.13
CA ARG A 355 31.90 -20.05 -7.27
C ARG A 355 32.11 -19.12 -6.07
N SER A 356 33.38 -18.96 -5.69
CA SER A 356 33.84 -17.99 -4.70
C SER A 356 35.06 -17.25 -5.26
N PRO A 357 35.19 -15.93 -5.09
CA PRO A 357 34.24 -15.02 -4.45
C PRO A 357 33.02 -14.72 -5.34
N LYS A 358 31.88 -14.44 -4.73
CA LYS A 358 30.65 -13.98 -5.40
C LYS A 358 30.66 -12.46 -5.51
N ARG A 359 30.25 -11.93 -6.66
CA ARG A 359 30.22 -10.49 -6.93
C ARG A 359 28.96 -10.10 -7.68
N LEU A 360 28.16 -9.21 -7.09
CA LEU A 360 26.97 -8.63 -7.72
C LEU A 360 27.21 -7.15 -8.01
N LYS A 361 27.26 -6.79 -9.30
CA LYS A 361 27.33 -5.40 -9.77
C LYS A 361 25.92 -4.87 -10.01
N LEU A 362 25.50 -3.89 -9.21
CA LEU A 362 24.22 -3.19 -9.33
C LEU A 362 24.46 -1.81 -9.95
N GLN A 363 23.78 -1.51 -11.06
CA GLN A 363 23.96 -0.26 -11.78
C GLN A 363 22.83 0.74 -11.46
N PRO A 364 23.09 2.06 -11.49
CA PRO A 364 22.03 3.07 -11.31
C PRO A 364 20.89 2.96 -12.33
N THR A 365 21.15 2.33 -13.48
CA THR A 365 20.18 2.09 -14.55
C THR A 365 19.18 0.98 -14.23
N ASN A 366 19.41 0.19 -13.18
CA ASN A 366 18.46 -0.81 -12.71
C ASN A 366 17.18 -0.13 -12.20
N ILE A 367 16.07 -0.38 -12.88
CA ILE A 367 14.77 0.22 -12.55
C ILE A 367 14.32 -0.14 -11.13
N GLU A 368 14.76 -1.29 -10.61
CA GLU A 368 14.43 -1.77 -9.27
C GLU A 368 15.06 -0.91 -8.15
N LEU A 369 16.08 -0.10 -8.45
CA LEU A 369 16.79 0.73 -7.47
C LEU A 369 16.28 2.17 -7.36
N VAL A 370 15.47 2.63 -8.31
CA VAL A 370 15.05 4.04 -8.41
C VAL A 370 14.35 4.53 -7.13
N ASP A 371 13.38 3.75 -6.65
CA ASP A 371 12.59 4.06 -5.46
C ASP A 371 13.06 3.29 -4.20
N ALA A 372 14.27 2.72 -4.22
CA ALA A 372 14.77 1.92 -3.11
C ALA A 372 15.14 2.81 -1.90
N GLU A 373 14.51 2.61 -0.75
CA GLU A 373 14.84 3.29 0.51
C GLU A 373 16.08 2.66 1.16
N ALA A 374 16.23 1.35 1.04
CA ALA A 374 17.37 0.58 1.53
C ALA A 374 17.65 -0.61 0.60
N LEU A 375 18.78 -1.27 0.78
CA LEU A 375 19.12 -2.55 0.15
C LEU A 375 19.21 -3.64 1.21
N TYR A 376 18.41 -4.68 1.06
CA TYR A 376 18.51 -5.88 1.86
C TYR A 376 19.42 -6.88 1.18
N ILE A 377 20.41 -7.37 1.93
CA ILE A 377 21.40 -8.33 1.49
C ILE A 377 21.29 -9.55 2.39
N SER A 378 21.03 -10.72 1.84
CA SER A 378 20.89 -11.96 2.59
C SER A 378 21.98 -12.93 2.17
N VAL A 379 22.68 -13.48 3.16
CA VAL A 379 23.66 -14.54 2.98
C VAL A 379 23.02 -15.86 3.41
N HIS A 380 23.03 -16.85 2.53
CA HIS A 380 22.34 -18.12 2.75
C HIS A 380 23.27 -19.30 2.51
N ALA A 381 23.22 -20.34 3.33
CA ALA A 381 23.96 -21.58 3.06
C ALA A 381 22.98 -22.66 2.58
N PHE A 382 23.21 -23.22 1.38
CA PHE A 382 22.32 -24.21 0.81
C PHE A 382 22.22 -25.48 1.68
N PRO A 383 21.00 -25.99 1.96
CA PRO A 383 20.82 -27.22 2.72
C PRO A 383 21.21 -28.44 1.87
N VAL A 384 22.08 -29.30 2.40
CA VAL A 384 22.43 -30.56 1.75
C VAL A 384 21.42 -31.62 2.21
N THR A 385 20.43 -31.93 1.37
CA THR A 385 19.51 -33.04 1.65
C THR A 385 20.19 -34.35 1.27
N GLN A 386 20.77 -35.07 2.23
CA GLN A 386 21.07 -36.49 2.04
C GLN A 386 19.84 -37.33 2.42
N ASP A 387 19.32 -38.13 1.48
CA ASP A 387 18.33 -39.20 1.73
C ASP A 387 18.91 -40.40 2.52
N SER A 388 19.96 -40.19 3.31
CA SER A 388 20.51 -41.22 4.18
C SER A 388 19.72 -41.25 5.49
N LYS A 389 19.28 -42.45 5.91
CA LYS A 389 18.55 -42.73 7.17
C LYS A 389 19.36 -42.39 8.46
N ASP A 390 20.38 -41.56 8.36
CA ASP A 390 21.24 -41.06 9.44
C ASP A 390 21.15 -39.52 9.48
N GLY A 391 19.98 -38.97 9.84
CA GLY A 391 19.75 -37.53 10.00
C GLY A 391 20.57 -36.84 11.11
N ASP A 392 21.57 -37.52 11.70
CA ASP A 392 22.34 -37.09 12.87
C ASP A 392 23.84 -36.79 12.57
N ARG A 393 24.28 -36.98 11.32
CA ARG A 393 25.70 -36.79 10.95
C ARG A 393 26.03 -35.50 10.19
N ASP A 394 25.10 -34.93 9.41
CA ASP A 394 25.38 -33.72 8.61
C ASP A 394 25.30 -32.42 9.42
N ASP A 395 24.58 -32.48 10.54
CA ASP A 395 24.39 -31.41 11.54
C ASP A 395 25.64 -31.15 12.43
N ARG A 396 26.73 -31.91 12.18
CA ARG A 396 28.00 -31.85 12.92
C ARG A 396 29.06 -30.94 12.28
N LYS A 397 28.80 -30.41 11.08
CA LYS A 397 29.67 -29.36 10.50
C LYS A 397 29.21 -28.01 11.06
N GLY A 398 30.10 -27.31 11.76
CA GLY A 398 29.85 -25.98 12.32
C GLY A 398 29.47 -24.94 11.26
N PRO A 399 29.10 -23.71 11.69
CA PRO A 399 28.65 -22.66 10.77
C PRO A 399 29.75 -22.28 9.78
N LEU A 400 29.34 -21.96 8.54
CA LEU A 400 30.24 -21.54 7.46
C LEU A 400 30.58 -20.07 7.64
N GLN A 401 31.87 -19.74 7.68
CA GLN A 401 32.34 -18.37 7.84
C GLN A 401 32.45 -17.66 6.48
N TYR A 402 32.19 -16.35 6.46
CA TYR A 402 32.29 -15.53 5.27
C TYR A 402 32.70 -14.09 5.59
N ASN A 403 33.19 -13.40 4.58
CA ASN A 403 33.42 -11.96 4.56
C ASN A 403 32.50 -11.31 3.51
N LEU A 404 31.72 -10.32 3.93
CA LEU A 404 30.83 -9.54 3.09
C LEU A 404 31.32 -8.09 3.03
N ARG A 405 31.39 -7.53 1.82
CA ARG A 405 31.76 -6.13 1.59
C ARG A 405 30.90 -5.50 0.51
N VAL A 406 30.50 -4.24 0.71
CA VAL A 406 29.82 -3.43 -0.31
C VAL A 406 30.67 -2.23 -0.68
N THR A 407 31.01 -2.09 -1.96
CA THR A 407 31.79 -0.95 -2.49
C THR A 407 31.02 -0.21 -3.56
N GLN A 408 31.43 1.03 -3.84
CA GLN A 408 30.94 1.80 -4.98
C GLN A 408 31.98 1.82 -6.09
N THR A 409 31.53 1.65 -7.32
CA THR A 409 32.38 1.68 -8.50
C THR A 409 32.01 2.89 -9.33
N SER A 410 32.96 3.80 -9.52
CA SER A 410 32.87 4.85 -10.54
C SER A 410 32.97 4.22 -11.94
N LEU A 411 32.21 4.72 -12.91
CA LEU A 411 32.19 4.28 -14.32
C LEU A 411 33.56 4.32 -15.05
N ALA A 412 34.65 4.71 -14.37
CA ALA A 412 35.99 4.91 -14.92
C ALA A 412 37.00 3.80 -14.56
N ASP A 413 36.67 2.85 -13.67
CA ASP A 413 37.59 1.82 -13.19
C ASP A 413 37.24 0.42 -13.71
N GLU A 414 37.30 0.24 -15.03
CA GLU A 414 37.47 -1.09 -15.63
C GLU A 414 38.76 -1.09 -16.46
N LYS A 415 39.88 -1.22 -15.76
CA LYS A 415 41.10 -1.78 -16.35
C LYS A 415 41.32 -3.14 -15.71
N GLU A 416 41.04 -4.19 -16.47
CA GLU A 416 41.53 -5.52 -16.14
C GLU A 416 43.05 -5.44 -15.99
N ASN A 417 43.57 -5.92 -14.86
CA ASN A 417 44.99 -6.17 -14.68
C ASN A 417 45.38 -7.26 -15.69
N GLU A 418 45.80 -6.86 -16.88
CA GLU A 418 46.67 -7.71 -17.71
C GLU A 418 47.94 -7.93 -16.89
N GLU A 419 48.14 -9.16 -16.41
CA GLU A 419 49.37 -9.54 -15.72
C GLU A 419 50.55 -9.11 -16.60
N ALA A 420 51.56 -8.44 -16.04
CA ALA A 420 52.75 -8.08 -16.78
C ALA A 420 53.63 -9.33 -16.90
N HIS A 421 53.78 -9.89 -18.11
CA HIS A 421 54.63 -11.06 -18.36
C HIS A 421 55.95 -10.60 -18.98
N ASP A 422 57.05 -11.29 -18.67
CA ASP A 422 58.34 -11.01 -19.31
C ASP A 422 58.32 -11.48 -20.78
N PRO A 423 58.96 -10.74 -21.72
CA PRO A 423 58.95 -11.07 -23.16
C PRO A 423 59.69 -12.37 -23.54
N GLU A 424 60.37 -13.03 -22.60
CA GLU A 424 61.01 -14.35 -22.80
C GLU A 424 60.17 -15.54 -22.29
N ASP A 425 58.98 -15.27 -21.78
CA ASP A 425 58.07 -16.31 -21.31
C ASP A 425 57.18 -16.84 -22.44
N VAL A 426 56.99 -18.16 -22.45
CA VAL A 426 56.12 -18.85 -23.39
C VAL A 426 55.03 -19.57 -22.61
N GLN A 427 53.78 -19.40 -23.01
CA GLN A 427 52.65 -20.06 -22.38
C GLN A 427 52.66 -21.57 -22.66
N CYS A 428 52.62 -22.38 -21.60
CA CYS A 428 52.51 -23.83 -21.73
C CYS A 428 51.15 -24.23 -22.30
N LYS A 429 51.13 -25.14 -23.29
CA LYS A 429 49.88 -25.59 -23.96
C LYS A 429 48.95 -26.44 -23.09
N ASN A 430 49.40 -26.91 -21.93
CA ASN A 430 48.64 -27.81 -21.06
C ASN A 430 48.16 -27.11 -19.78
N CYS A 431 49.04 -26.43 -19.03
CA CYS A 431 48.63 -25.68 -17.83
C CYS A 431 48.36 -24.19 -18.06
N HIS A 432 48.62 -23.66 -19.27
CA HIS A 432 48.46 -22.25 -19.60
C HIS A 432 49.26 -21.26 -18.75
N GLN A 433 50.22 -21.73 -17.94
CA GLN A 433 51.16 -20.89 -17.20
C GLN A 433 52.25 -20.35 -18.12
N TRP A 434 52.64 -19.09 -17.90
CA TRP A 434 53.79 -18.46 -18.53
C TRP A 434 55.07 -18.99 -17.89
N VAL A 435 55.91 -19.60 -18.72
CA VAL A 435 57.15 -20.24 -18.27
C VAL A 435 58.30 -19.75 -19.14
N PRO A 436 59.47 -19.45 -18.56
CA PRO A 436 60.64 -19.06 -19.35
C PRO A 436 60.96 -20.10 -20.43
N LYS A 437 61.20 -19.65 -21.66
CA LYS A 437 61.46 -20.52 -22.83
C LYS A 437 62.52 -21.60 -22.59
N ARG A 438 63.53 -21.29 -21.75
CA ARG A 438 64.62 -22.19 -21.36
C ARG A 438 64.18 -23.40 -20.50
N THR A 439 63.10 -23.28 -19.74
CA THR A 439 62.59 -24.32 -18.82
C THR A 439 61.29 -24.99 -19.29
N LEU A 440 60.75 -24.55 -20.44
CA LEU A 440 59.48 -25.05 -20.99
C LEU A 440 59.48 -26.56 -21.19
N PHE A 441 60.56 -27.15 -21.70
CA PHE A 441 60.63 -28.61 -21.92
C PHE A 441 60.56 -29.44 -20.63
N LEU A 442 61.17 -28.96 -19.54
CA LEU A 442 61.09 -29.62 -18.23
C LEU A 442 59.70 -29.45 -17.61
N HIS A 443 59.15 -28.24 -17.75
CA HIS A 443 57.81 -27.92 -17.27
C HIS A 443 56.74 -28.73 -17.99
N GLU A 444 56.78 -28.85 -19.32
CA GLU A 444 55.81 -29.63 -20.10
C GLU A 444 55.79 -31.10 -19.68
N ASN A 445 56.96 -31.74 -19.53
CA ASN A 445 57.03 -33.13 -19.10
C ASN A 445 56.46 -33.35 -17.68
N PHE A 446 56.68 -32.41 -16.76
CA PHE A 446 56.10 -32.47 -15.42
C PHE A 446 54.59 -32.20 -15.45
N CYS A 447 54.16 -31.21 -16.22
CA CYS A 447 52.77 -30.81 -16.37
C CYS A 447 51.92 -31.92 -17.01
N PHE A 448 52.38 -32.55 -18.10
CA PHE A 448 51.64 -33.65 -18.74
C PHE A 448 51.52 -34.89 -17.85
N ARG A 449 52.47 -35.10 -16.93
CA ARG A 449 52.42 -36.23 -15.99
C ARG A 449 51.41 -35.98 -14.89
N ASN A 450 51.41 -34.79 -14.29
CA ASN A 450 50.65 -34.52 -13.07
C ASN A 450 49.33 -33.80 -13.30
N ASN A 451 49.18 -33.05 -14.40
CA ASN A 451 48.01 -32.20 -14.64
C ASN A 451 47.14 -32.72 -15.79
N VAL A 452 45.85 -32.40 -15.72
CA VAL A 452 44.82 -32.63 -16.74
C VAL A 452 44.16 -31.31 -17.08
N PHE A 453 44.07 -31.02 -18.36
CA PHE A 453 43.32 -29.88 -18.87
C PHE A 453 41.89 -30.32 -19.22
N CYS A 454 40.89 -29.59 -18.72
CA CYS A 454 39.50 -29.82 -19.11
C CYS A 454 39.15 -29.02 -20.38
N PRO A 455 38.75 -29.67 -21.50
CA PRO A 455 38.47 -28.97 -22.75
C PRO A 455 37.20 -28.11 -22.72
N LYS A 456 36.30 -28.34 -21.75
CA LYS A 456 35.05 -27.61 -21.60
C LYS A 456 35.20 -26.33 -20.76
N CYS A 457 35.69 -26.42 -19.52
CA CYS A 457 35.89 -25.24 -18.66
C CYS A 457 37.27 -24.57 -18.80
N LYS A 458 38.22 -25.18 -19.52
CA LYS A 458 39.62 -24.72 -19.66
C LYS A 458 40.42 -24.69 -18.34
N ASN A 459 39.90 -25.29 -17.27
CA ASN A 459 40.61 -25.42 -16.00
C ASN A 459 41.62 -26.57 -16.04
N VAL A 460 42.65 -26.44 -15.21
CA VAL A 460 43.75 -27.39 -15.10
C VAL A 460 43.72 -28.00 -13.71
N PHE A 461 43.59 -29.33 -13.66
CA PHE A 461 43.50 -30.09 -12.41
C PHE A 461 44.69 -31.02 -12.25
N GLN A 462 44.97 -31.45 -11.02
CA GLN A 462 45.94 -32.53 -10.79
C GLN A 462 45.26 -33.89 -10.98
N LYS A 463 45.91 -34.84 -11.64
CA LYS A 463 45.36 -36.19 -11.91
C LYS A 463 44.92 -36.94 -10.65
N SER A 464 45.60 -36.68 -9.54
CA SER A 464 45.34 -37.33 -8.26
C SER A 464 44.41 -36.53 -7.34
N SER A 465 43.93 -35.34 -7.74
CA SER A 465 43.06 -34.53 -6.88
C SER A 465 41.63 -35.07 -6.87
N ALA A 466 40.98 -34.98 -5.69
CA ALA A 466 39.56 -35.28 -5.55
C ALA A 466 38.69 -34.33 -6.40
N GLU A 467 39.16 -33.11 -6.63
CA GLU A 467 38.52 -32.08 -7.46
C GLU A 467 38.33 -32.54 -8.92
N TRP A 468 39.31 -33.25 -9.50
CA TRP A 468 39.18 -33.81 -10.85
C TRP A 468 38.25 -35.03 -10.88
N GLN A 469 38.32 -35.88 -9.86
CA GLN A 469 37.47 -37.08 -9.77
C GLN A 469 35.99 -36.71 -9.66
N ASN A 470 35.69 -35.62 -8.98
CA ASN A 470 34.34 -35.10 -8.77
C ASN A 470 34.01 -33.92 -9.71
N HIS A 471 34.85 -33.66 -10.71
CA HIS A 471 34.61 -32.61 -11.70
C HIS A 471 33.42 -32.95 -12.58
N TRP A 472 32.50 -32.00 -12.74
CA TRP A 472 31.28 -32.19 -13.51
C TRP A 472 30.96 -30.97 -14.37
N HIS A 473 30.21 -31.24 -15.44
CA HIS A 473 29.62 -30.26 -16.33
C HIS A 473 28.13 -30.55 -16.47
N CYS A 474 27.32 -29.51 -16.49
CA CYS A 474 25.92 -29.66 -16.86
C CYS A 474 25.81 -30.03 -18.36
N PRO A 475 24.86 -30.89 -18.75
CA PRO A 475 24.51 -31.10 -20.16
C PRO A 475 23.71 -29.95 -20.76
N ASP A 476 22.93 -29.24 -19.95
CA ASP A 476 21.90 -28.30 -20.40
C ASP A 476 22.35 -26.83 -20.34
N ASP A 477 23.39 -26.53 -19.55
CA ASP A 477 23.99 -25.19 -19.47
C ASP A 477 25.53 -25.21 -19.31
N ASP A 478 26.12 -24.02 -19.23
CA ASP A 478 27.58 -23.83 -19.13
C ASP A 478 28.12 -24.00 -17.68
N ALA A 479 27.31 -24.50 -16.74
CA ALA A 479 27.74 -24.68 -15.37
C ALA A 479 28.71 -25.85 -15.22
N TYR A 480 29.63 -25.69 -14.27
CA TYR A 480 30.61 -26.70 -13.91
C TYR A 480 30.99 -26.56 -12.44
N GLY A 481 31.46 -27.65 -11.86
CA GLY A 481 31.92 -27.69 -10.47
C GLY A 481 32.85 -28.86 -10.22
N ASN A 482 33.38 -28.93 -8.99
CA ASN A 482 34.40 -29.91 -8.60
C ASN A 482 33.96 -30.79 -7.42
N ASP A 483 32.71 -30.66 -6.98
CA ASP A 483 32.16 -31.43 -5.86
C ASP A 483 30.76 -31.99 -6.20
N ALA A 484 30.45 -33.19 -5.67
CA ALA A 484 29.15 -33.81 -5.87
C ALA A 484 28.01 -32.99 -5.24
N SER A 485 28.26 -32.35 -4.08
CA SER A 485 27.27 -31.48 -3.44
C SER A 485 26.96 -30.24 -4.30
N SER A 486 27.99 -29.67 -4.94
CA SER A 486 27.85 -28.54 -5.86
C SER A 486 27.01 -28.89 -7.11
N LYS A 487 27.10 -30.13 -7.60
CA LYS A 487 26.25 -30.62 -8.69
C LYS A 487 24.80 -30.76 -8.25
N MET A 488 24.58 -31.37 -7.09
CA MET A 488 23.22 -31.56 -6.56
C MET A 488 22.52 -30.22 -6.34
N LYS A 489 23.24 -29.22 -5.80
CA LYS A 489 22.71 -27.86 -5.68
C LYS A 489 22.34 -27.27 -7.03
N HIS A 490 23.23 -27.38 -8.02
CA HIS A 490 22.96 -26.89 -9.37
C HIS A 490 21.72 -27.54 -10.00
N ASP A 491 21.61 -28.86 -9.94
CA ASP A 491 20.45 -29.60 -10.45
C ASP A 491 19.15 -29.18 -9.72
N THR A 492 19.25 -28.92 -8.42
CA THR A 492 18.13 -28.42 -7.61
C THR A 492 17.73 -27.01 -8.03
N VAL A 493 18.69 -26.07 -8.09
CA VAL A 493 18.43 -24.65 -8.40
C VAL A 493 17.99 -24.43 -9.85
N SER A 494 18.67 -25.06 -10.81
CA SER A 494 18.53 -24.79 -12.25
C SER A 494 17.61 -25.75 -13.01
N HIS A 495 17.44 -26.99 -12.52
CA HIS A 495 16.74 -28.06 -13.27
C HIS A 495 15.55 -28.66 -12.53
N SER A 496 15.19 -28.15 -11.36
CA SER A 496 13.98 -28.56 -10.65
C SER A 496 12.86 -27.53 -10.84
N SER A 497 11.65 -28.03 -11.09
CA SER A 497 10.45 -27.18 -11.20
C SER A 497 9.86 -26.88 -9.82
N TYR A 498 9.39 -25.66 -9.60
CA TYR A 498 8.86 -25.20 -8.32
C TYR A 498 7.48 -24.55 -8.47
N SER A 499 6.54 -24.91 -7.61
CA SER A 499 5.23 -24.26 -7.54
C SER A 499 5.28 -23.04 -6.62
N CYS A 500 4.64 -21.95 -7.03
CA CYS A 500 4.49 -20.78 -6.19
C CYS A 500 3.54 -21.08 -5.02
N PRO A 501 3.88 -20.73 -3.76
CA PRO A 501 2.99 -20.96 -2.62
C PRO A 501 1.77 -20.01 -2.59
N ASN A 502 1.86 -18.87 -3.29
CA ASN A 502 0.86 -17.80 -3.25
C ASN A 502 -0.07 -17.77 -4.47
N CYS A 503 0.21 -18.55 -5.52
CA CYS A 503 -0.62 -18.60 -6.72
C CYS A 503 -0.40 -19.90 -7.51
N SER A 504 -1.12 -20.10 -8.60
CA SER A 504 -1.03 -21.31 -9.43
C SER A 504 0.16 -21.36 -10.39
N PHE A 505 1.12 -20.42 -10.31
CA PHE A 505 2.29 -20.39 -11.18
C PHE A 505 3.28 -21.52 -10.85
N VAL A 506 3.84 -22.16 -11.88
CA VAL A 506 4.90 -23.15 -11.76
C VAL A 506 6.12 -22.65 -12.53
N ALA A 507 7.21 -22.44 -11.81
CA ALA A 507 8.47 -21.99 -12.37
C ALA A 507 9.32 -23.16 -12.87
N PRO A 508 10.09 -22.98 -13.96
CA PRO A 508 10.98 -24.02 -14.49
C PRO A 508 12.23 -24.24 -13.62
N ASN A 509 12.62 -23.23 -12.84
CA ASN A 509 13.79 -23.23 -11.96
C ASN A 509 13.60 -22.25 -10.80
N LEU A 510 14.49 -22.30 -9.80
CA LEU A 510 14.39 -21.48 -8.59
C LEU A 510 14.54 -19.97 -8.86
N PRO A 511 15.50 -19.51 -9.70
CA PRO A 511 15.57 -18.08 -10.07
C PRO A 511 14.31 -17.58 -10.78
N GLY A 512 13.67 -18.42 -11.60
CA GLY A 512 12.40 -18.11 -12.25
C GLY A 512 11.25 -17.94 -11.26
N LEU A 513 11.25 -18.74 -10.18
CA LEU A 513 10.28 -18.57 -9.08
C LEU A 513 10.52 -17.26 -8.33
N ALA A 514 11.78 -16.94 -8.02
CA ALA A 514 12.17 -15.69 -7.37
C ALA A 514 11.77 -14.46 -8.18
N HIS A 515 12.01 -14.49 -9.50
CA HIS A 515 11.58 -13.43 -10.40
C HIS A 515 10.05 -13.27 -10.40
N HIS A 516 9.29 -14.37 -10.51
CA HIS A 516 7.83 -14.30 -10.41
C HIS A 516 7.36 -13.70 -9.08
N ARG A 517 7.91 -14.18 -7.95
CA ARG A 517 7.54 -13.73 -6.59
C ARG A 517 7.84 -12.26 -6.33
N THR A 518 8.86 -11.72 -6.99
CA THR A 518 9.23 -10.29 -6.88
C THR A 518 8.69 -9.40 -7.99
N ALA A 519 8.12 -9.93 -9.07
CA ALA A 519 7.60 -9.13 -10.17
C ALA A 519 6.07 -9.18 -10.32
N THR A 520 5.51 -10.39 -10.54
CA THR A 520 4.13 -10.57 -11.02
C THR A 520 3.24 -11.36 -10.08
N CYS A 521 3.77 -11.85 -8.96
CA CYS A 521 3.00 -12.67 -8.04
C CYS A 521 1.87 -11.87 -7.36
N PRO A 522 0.61 -12.36 -7.39
CA PRO A 522 -0.51 -11.73 -6.69
C PRO A 522 -0.25 -11.54 -5.19
N GLY A 523 0.43 -12.51 -4.56
CA GLY A 523 0.75 -12.50 -3.14
C GLY A 523 1.97 -11.65 -2.75
N LYS A 524 2.59 -10.93 -3.70
CA LYS A 524 3.73 -10.04 -3.42
C LYS A 524 3.29 -8.90 -2.51
N LEU A 525 4.03 -8.62 -1.44
CA LEU A 525 3.66 -7.57 -0.48
C LEU A 525 4.12 -6.18 -0.91
N ILE A 526 3.19 -5.22 -0.85
CA ILE A 526 3.41 -3.80 -1.15
C ILE A 526 2.90 -2.92 0.01
N LEU A 527 3.47 -1.73 0.17
CA LEU A 527 2.86 -0.64 0.93
C LEU A 527 2.03 0.21 -0.03
N CYS A 528 0.72 0.09 0.06
CA CYS A 528 -0.18 0.89 -0.76
C CYS A 528 -0.07 2.38 -0.38
N GLN A 529 0.10 3.24 -1.38
CA GLN A 529 0.19 4.69 -1.18
C GLN A 529 -1.13 5.37 -0.77
N PHE A 530 -2.27 4.68 -0.89
CA PHE A 530 -3.60 5.23 -0.61
C PHE A 530 -4.20 4.77 0.73
N CYS A 531 -4.01 3.51 1.13
CA CYS A 531 -4.43 3.00 2.44
C CYS A 531 -3.30 2.96 3.47
N HIS A 532 -2.04 3.09 3.05
CA HIS A 532 -0.85 3.06 3.91
C HIS A 532 -0.67 1.75 4.70
N LEU A 533 -1.25 0.64 4.21
CA LEU A 533 -1.14 -0.68 4.80
C LEU A 533 -0.25 -1.59 3.93
N LEU A 534 0.38 -2.57 4.59
CA LEU A 534 1.07 -3.66 3.93
C LEU A 534 0.05 -4.71 3.47
N VAL A 535 -0.08 -4.88 2.17
CA VAL A 535 -1.11 -5.72 1.54
C VAL A 535 -0.51 -6.50 0.35
N PRO A 536 -1.13 -7.61 -0.06
CA PRO A 536 -0.81 -8.25 -1.34
C PRO A 536 -1.02 -7.30 -2.52
N GLN A 537 -0.22 -7.48 -3.58
CA GLN A 537 -0.30 -6.70 -4.81
C GLN A 537 -1.66 -6.83 -5.49
N GLN A 538 -2.30 -8.00 -5.37
CA GLN A 538 -3.62 -8.30 -5.91
C GLN A 538 -4.45 -9.07 -4.89
N GLY A 539 -5.59 -8.52 -4.49
CA GLY A 539 -6.64 -9.21 -3.73
C GLY A 539 -7.63 -9.97 -4.61
N ASP A 540 -8.56 -10.69 -3.99
CA ASP A 540 -9.53 -11.54 -4.70
C ASP A 540 -10.48 -10.77 -5.62
N SER A 541 -10.76 -9.49 -5.30
CA SER A 541 -11.60 -8.59 -6.07
C SER A 541 -10.81 -7.72 -7.06
N ASP A 542 -9.48 -7.81 -7.07
CA ASP A 542 -8.61 -6.89 -7.80
C ASP A 542 -8.37 -7.38 -9.23
N PRO A 543 -8.17 -6.46 -10.20
CA PRO A 543 -7.86 -6.84 -11.58
C PRO A 543 -6.54 -7.60 -11.66
N ASP A 544 -6.33 -8.30 -12.76
CA ASP A 544 -5.07 -9.00 -13.01
C ASP A 544 -3.90 -7.99 -13.11
N VAL A 545 -2.71 -8.40 -12.69
CA VAL A 545 -1.46 -7.64 -12.88
C VAL A 545 -1.20 -7.31 -14.36
N THR A 546 -1.70 -8.14 -15.27
CA THR A 546 -1.58 -7.96 -16.72
C THR A 546 -2.67 -7.09 -17.36
N ASP A 547 -3.61 -6.56 -16.57
CA ASP A 547 -4.65 -5.67 -17.06
C ASP A 547 -4.02 -4.39 -17.68
N PRO A 548 -4.44 -3.97 -18.90
CA PRO A 548 -3.91 -2.78 -19.54
C PRO A 548 -4.05 -1.50 -18.71
N GLU A 549 -5.09 -1.35 -17.88
CA GLU A 549 -5.24 -0.17 -17.01
C GLU A 549 -4.17 -0.16 -15.89
N VAL A 550 -3.84 -1.34 -15.33
CA VAL A 550 -2.78 -1.50 -14.32
C VAL A 550 -1.43 -1.14 -14.94
N LEU A 551 -1.11 -1.71 -16.11
CA LEU A 551 0.16 -1.49 -16.79
C LEU A 551 0.37 -0.04 -17.22
N LEU A 552 -0.66 0.63 -17.73
CA LEU A 552 -0.57 2.02 -18.19
C LEU A 552 -0.56 3.04 -17.04
N SER A 553 -1.25 2.74 -15.94
CA SER A 553 -1.28 3.63 -14.78
C SER A 553 0.02 3.59 -13.96
N GLY A 554 0.81 2.52 -14.09
CA GLY A 554 1.98 2.27 -13.25
C GLY A 554 1.61 1.99 -11.79
N LEU A 555 0.32 1.76 -11.48
CA LEU A 555 -0.15 1.36 -10.16
C LEU A 555 -0.18 -0.16 -10.05
N THR A 556 -0.11 -0.68 -8.83
CA THR A 556 -0.45 -2.09 -8.60
C THR A 556 -1.97 -2.32 -8.67
N PRO A 557 -2.46 -3.55 -8.91
CA PRO A 557 -3.89 -3.84 -8.93
C PRO A 557 -4.64 -3.33 -7.69
N HIS A 558 -4.09 -3.58 -6.50
CA HIS A 558 -4.67 -3.09 -5.26
C HIS A 558 -4.72 -1.55 -5.21
N GLU A 559 -3.63 -0.87 -5.58
CA GLU A 559 -3.59 0.59 -5.61
C GLU A 559 -4.55 1.20 -6.65
N LEU A 560 -4.82 0.50 -7.76
CA LEU A 560 -5.74 0.98 -8.78
C LEU A 560 -7.17 1.10 -8.23
N ILE A 561 -7.61 0.10 -7.46
CA ILE A 561 -8.91 0.07 -6.80
C ILE A 561 -8.92 1.02 -5.62
N ASP A 562 -7.90 0.98 -4.77
CA ASP A 562 -7.88 1.80 -3.56
C ASP A 562 -7.77 3.30 -3.90
N GLY A 563 -7.07 3.62 -4.98
CA GLY A 563 -6.96 4.95 -5.58
C GLY A 563 -8.23 5.41 -6.32
N SER A 564 -9.20 4.52 -6.55
CA SER A 564 -10.51 4.88 -7.13
C SER A 564 -11.45 5.53 -6.11
N ARG A 565 -11.16 5.37 -4.81
CA ARG A 565 -11.89 6.08 -3.74
C ARG A 565 -11.80 7.58 -3.95
N THR A 566 -12.87 8.28 -3.58
CA THR A 566 -12.97 9.72 -3.81
C THR A 566 -12.74 10.54 -2.54
N THR A 567 -12.15 11.71 -2.72
CA THR A 567 -11.97 12.74 -1.70
C THR A 567 -12.33 14.11 -2.26
N GLU A 568 -12.61 15.06 -1.36
CA GLU A 568 -12.89 16.45 -1.75
C GLU A 568 -11.60 17.26 -1.90
N CYS A 569 -11.52 18.05 -2.97
CA CYS A 569 -10.44 19.00 -3.16
C CYS A 569 -10.63 20.22 -2.24
N HIS A 570 -9.66 20.51 -1.38
CA HIS A 570 -9.69 21.66 -0.47
C HIS A 570 -9.70 23.04 -1.17
N LEU A 571 -9.35 23.11 -2.46
CA LEU A 571 -9.33 24.37 -3.22
C LEU A 571 -10.67 24.67 -3.93
N CYS A 572 -11.40 23.64 -4.38
CA CYS A 572 -12.62 23.82 -5.18
C CYS A 572 -13.82 22.97 -4.73
N ASN A 573 -13.67 22.16 -3.68
CA ASN A 573 -14.65 21.22 -3.12
C ASN A 573 -15.24 20.23 -4.14
N LYS A 574 -14.56 20.01 -5.27
CA LYS A 574 -14.94 18.96 -6.22
C LYS A 574 -14.54 17.60 -5.65
N ILE A 575 -15.41 16.61 -5.88
CA ILE A 575 -15.17 15.21 -5.55
C ILE A 575 -14.28 14.61 -6.64
N ILE A 576 -13.14 14.07 -6.25
CA ILE A 576 -12.08 13.60 -7.16
C ILE A 576 -11.55 12.27 -6.65
N ARG A 577 -11.13 11.38 -7.54
CA ARG A 577 -10.48 10.13 -7.15
C ARG A 577 -9.09 10.39 -6.57
N LEU A 578 -8.69 9.62 -5.56
CA LEU A 578 -7.38 9.76 -4.92
C LEU A 578 -6.23 9.71 -5.92
N ARG A 579 -6.30 8.80 -6.91
CA ARG A 579 -5.28 8.67 -7.96
C ARG A 579 -5.16 9.90 -8.88
N ASP A 580 -6.23 10.68 -9.01
CA ASP A 580 -6.30 11.86 -9.89
C ASP A 580 -6.03 13.18 -9.13
N MET A 581 -5.82 13.13 -7.80
CA MET A 581 -5.62 14.33 -6.99
C MET A 581 -4.36 15.11 -7.42
N LYS A 582 -3.27 14.41 -7.74
CA LYS A 582 -2.02 15.05 -8.16
C LYS A 582 -2.16 15.82 -9.48
N THR A 583 -2.85 15.23 -10.47
CA THR A 583 -3.08 15.90 -11.76
C THR A 583 -4.07 17.05 -11.62
N HIS A 584 -5.08 16.91 -10.76
CA HIS A 584 -6.02 17.97 -10.44
C HIS A 584 -5.36 19.17 -9.76
N LEU A 585 -4.50 18.95 -8.76
CA LEU A 585 -3.75 20.04 -8.10
C LEU A 585 -2.81 20.73 -9.08
N ARG A 586 -2.16 19.97 -9.97
CA ARG A 586 -1.35 20.55 -11.05
C ARG A 586 -2.18 21.42 -11.99
N HIS A 587 -3.44 21.06 -12.26
CA HIS A 587 -4.34 21.91 -13.03
C HIS A 587 -4.66 23.21 -12.30
N HIS A 588 -4.87 23.18 -10.98
CA HIS A 588 -5.02 24.39 -10.17
C HIS A 588 -3.78 25.29 -10.25
N ASP A 589 -2.58 24.72 -10.16
CA ASP A 589 -1.33 25.48 -10.30
C ASP A 589 -1.20 26.12 -11.67
N LEU A 590 -1.52 25.37 -12.74
CA LEU A 590 -1.49 25.91 -14.11
C LEU A 590 -2.52 27.02 -14.31
N GLU A 591 -3.72 26.89 -13.74
CA GLU A 591 -4.73 27.94 -13.74
C GLU A 591 -4.23 29.17 -12.97
N ARG A 592 -3.66 28.99 -11.77
CA ARG A 592 -3.07 30.07 -10.96
C ARG A 592 -2.01 30.85 -11.74
N LEU A 593 -1.09 30.14 -12.40
CA LEU A 593 0.01 30.74 -13.17
C LEU A 593 -0.45 31.40 -14.48
N SER A 594 -1.55 30.95 -15.09
CA SER A 594 -2.04 31.48 -16.37
C SER A 594 -2.99 32.67 -16.21
N ARG A 595 -3.43 32.99 -14.99
CA ARG A 595 -4.37 34.09 -14.75
C ARG A 595 -3.71 35.44 -15.01
N PRO A 596 -4.35 36.33 -15.80
CA PRO A 596 -3.86 37.67 -15.97
C PRO A 596 -3.98 38.44 -14.65
N PRO A 597 -3.09 39.42 -14.39
CA PRO A 597 -3.21 40.25 -13.22
C PRO A 597 -4.58 40.97 -13.18
N PRO A 598 -5.21 41.05 -12.00
CA PRO A 598 -6.52 41.66 -11.88
C PRO A 598 -6.45 43.16 -12.17
N ALA A 599 -7.36 43.66 -13.00
CA ALA A 599 -7.43 45.08 -13.31
C ALA A 599 -7.90 45.88 -12.09
N ILE A 600 -7.04 46.76 -11.58
CA ILE A 600 -7.35 47.63 -10.43
C ILE A 600 -7.79 49.03 -10.87
N CYS A 601 -8.49 49.74 -9.98
CA CYS A 601 -8.82 51.14 -10.19
C CYS A 601 -7.53 51.98 -10.33
N LYS A 602 -7.42 52.80 -11.38
CA LYS A 602 -6.27 53.69 -11.63
C LYS A 602 -6.13 54.85 -10.64
N ASN A 603 -7.09 55.01 -9.71
CA ASN A 603 -6.92 55.93 -8.60
C ASN A 603 -6.03 55.29 -7.54
N GLU A 604 -4.83 55.84 -7.32
CA GLU A 604 -3.85 55.27 -6.39
C GLU A 604 -4.36 55.20 -4.95
N ASN A 605 -5.31 56.05 -4.56
CA ASN A 605 -5.93 55.99 -3.23
C ASN A 605 -7.07 54.96 -3.11
N CYS A 606 -7.30 54.13 -4.13
CA CYS A 606 -8.43 53.20 -4.19
C CYS A 606 -7.96 51.74 -4.17
N GLY A 607 -8.36 50.99 -3.14
CA GLY A 607 -8.13 49.54 -3.03
C GLY A 607 -9.26 48.69 -3.61
N ARG A 608 -9.81 49.05 -4.78
CA ARG A 608 -10.87 48.27 -5.47
C ARG A 608 -10.40 47.77 -6.83
N THR A 609 -10.81 46.56 -7.18
CA THR A 609 -10.69 45.99 -8.54
C THR A 609 -11.82 46.48 -9.44
N LEU A 610 -11.62 46.38 -10.76
CA LEU A 610 -12.62 46.73 -11.77
C LEU A 610 -13.59 45.56 -12.06
N LEU A 611 -13.28 44.34 -11.62
CA LEU A 611 -14.09 43.13 -11.85
C LEU A 611 -15.35 43.04 -10.99
N GLY A 612 -15.45 43.81 -9.90
CA GLY A 612 -16.54 43.68 -8.91
C GLY A 612 -17.86 44.39 -9.24
N SER A 613 -17.99 45.07 -10.39
CA SER A 613 -19.23 45.77 -10.73
C SER A 613 -19.88 45.16 -11.96
N ALA A 614 -20.83 44.26 -11.75
CA ALA A 614 -21.84 43.84 -12.72
C ALA A 614 -22.79 44.99 -13.12
N SER A 615 -22.30 46.23 -13.17
CA SER A 615 -23.01 47.40 -13.67
C SER A 615 -22.42 47.77 -15.02
N LYS A 616 -23.22 47.54 -16.07
CA LYS A 616 -23.11 48.09 -17.42
C LYS A 616 -22.03 49.15 -17.60
N ALA A 617 -21.05 48.81 -18.45
CA ALA A 617 -20.22 49.69 -19.26
C ALA A 617 -20.49 51.19 -19.08
N THR A 618 -19.80 51.82 -18.14
CA THR A 618 -19.55 53.25 -18.22
C THR A 618 -18.10 53.51 -17.79
N ASN A 619 -17.22 53.56 -18.79
CA ASN A 619 -15.88 54.18 -18.78
C ASN A 619 -14.61 53.29 -18.72
N ASP A 620 -14.55 52.25 -19.55
CA ASP A 620 -13.33 51.45 -19.81
C ASP A 620 -12.12 52.31 -20.25
N SER A 621 -12.36 53.48 -20.84
CA SER A 621 -11.30 54.40 -21.28
C SER A 621 -10.49 54.99 -20.12
N LEU A 622 -11.12 55.35 -18.98
CA LEU A 622 -10.42 55.97 -17.85
C LEU A 622 -9.85 54.96 -16.84
N GLY A 623 -10.40 53.74 -16.75
CA GLY A 623 -9.97 52.70 -15.81
C GLY A 623 -10.27 53.02 -14.33
N LEU A 624 -11.38 53.71 -14.05
CA LEU A 624 -11.84 54.03 -12.69
C LEU A 624 -13.00 53.12 -12.28
N CYS A 625 -13.07 52.73 -11.01
CA CYS A 625 -14.24 52.03 -10.48
C CYS A 625 -15.47 52.95 -10.42
N GLY A 626 -16.68 52.38 -10.37
CA GLY A 626 -17.94 53.14 -10.40
C GLY A 626 -18.04 54.24 -9.32
N ILE A 627 -17.45 54.02 -8.15
CA ILE A 627 -17.45 55.01 -7.04
C ILE A 627 -16.45 56.15 -7.29
N CYS A 628 -15.31 55.87 -7.90
CA CYS A 628 -14.34 56.90 -8.28
C CYS A 628 -14.82 57.73 -9.47
N PHE A 629 -15.58 57.10 -10.38
CA PHE A 629 -16.12 57.70 -11.58
C PHE A 629 -17.44 58.45 -11.35
N GLY A 630 -18.28 58.03 -10.40
CA GLY A 630 -19.59 58.64 -10.10
C GLY A 630 -19.59 60.18 -10.01
N PRO A 631 -18.65 60.82 -9.28
CA PRO A 631 -18.57 62.28 -9.21
C PRO A 631 -18.20 62.99 -10.53
N LEU A 632 -17.69 62.25 -11.52
CA LEU A 632 -17.31 62.75 -12.84
C LEU A 632 -18.40 62.50 -13.90
N TYR A 633 -19.36 61.63 -13.58
CA TYR A 633 -20.45 61.22 -14.45
C TYR A 633 -21.47 62.35 -14.65
N VAL A 634 -21.82 62.58 -15.91
CA VAL A 634 -22.87 63.50 -16.32
C VAL A 634 -23.45 62.97 -17.64
N ASP A 635 -24.78 62.97 -17.79
CA ASP A 635 -25.49 62.48 -18.99
C ASP A 635 -25.37 63.39 -20.23
N ILE A 636 -24.41 64.32 -20.27
CA ILE A 636 -24.21 65.27 -21.37
C ILE A 636 -23.21 64.70 -22.38
N HIS A 637 -23.60 64.66 -23.66
CA HIS A 637 -22.74 64.20 -24.75
C HIS A 637 -21.52 65.13 -24.95
N ASP A 638 -20.32 64.62 -24.65
CA ASP A 638 -19.04 65.34 -24.74
C ASP A 638 -18.05 64.59 -25.66
N PRO A 639 -18.10 64.81 -26.99
CA PRO A 639 -17.30 64.06 -27.96
C PRO A 639 -15.80 64.37 -27.90
N GLU A 640 -15.41 65.54 -27.37
CA GLU A 640 -14.00 65.95 -27.25
C GLU A 640 -13.42 65.72 -25.84
N GLY A 641 -14.24 65.32 -24.86
CA GLY A 641 -13.82 65.11 -23.47
C GLY A 641 -13.41 66.38 -22.72
N LYS A 642 -13.64 67.57 -23.30
CA LYS A 642 -13.20 68.86 -22.72
C LYS A 642 -13.97 69.18 -21.44
N ALA A 643 -15.26 68.84 -21.37
CA ALA A 643 -16.06 69.05 -20.17
C ALA A 643 -15.66 68.08 -19.06
N LEU A 644 -15.34 66.83 -19.41
CA LEU A 644 -14.80 65.84 -18.47
C LEU A 644 -13.44 66.26 -17.90
N ARG A 645 -12.52 66.77 -18.74
CA ARG A 645 -11.22 67.32 -18.31
C ARG A 645 -11.39 68.48 -17.31
N ARG A 646 -12.29 69.43 -17.60
CA ARG A 646 -12.62 70.54 -16.68
C ARG A 646 -13.23 70.07 -15.35
N ARG A 647 -13.95 68.94 -15.34
CA ARG A 647 -14.48 68.35 -14.10
C ARG A 647 -13.37 67.71 -13.26
N ILE A 648 -12.44 67.00 -13.90
CA ILE A 648 -11.25 66.43 -13.25
C ILE A 648 -10.41 67.55 -12.63
N GLU A 649 -10.12 68.61 -13.39
CA GLU A 649 -9.37 69.78 -12.92
C GLU A 649 -10.04 70.46 -11.72
N ARG A 650 -11.36 70.73 -11.80
CA ARG A 650 -12.12 71.28 -10.67
C ARG A 650 -12.05 70.40 -9.42
N ARG A 651 -12.07 69.06 -9.60
CA ARG A 651 -11.96 68.12 -8.48
C ARG A 651 -10.58 68.21 -7.82
N TYR A 652 -9.49 68.28 -8.59
CA TYR A 652 -8.14 68.49 -8.08
C TYR A 652 -8.01 69.82 -7.33
N LEU A 653 -8.52 70.91 -7.90
CA LEU A 653 -8.49 72.23 -7.27
C LEU A 653 -9.26 72.26 -5.94
N SER A 654 -10.45 71.66 -5.91
CA SER A 654 -11.25 71.56 -4.68
C SER A 654 -10.50 70.80 -3.58
N GLN A 655 -9.96 69.60 -3.87
CA GLN A 655 -9.24 68.83 -2.84
C GLN A 655 -7.96 69.52 -2.32
N MET A 656 -7.26 70.30 -3.16
CA MET A 656 -6.04 71.00 -2.77
C MET A 656 -6.31 72.33 -2.04
N LEU A 657 -7.40 73.05 -2.39
CA LEU A 657 -7.73 74.35 -1.79
C LEU A 657 -8.53 74.23 -0.49
N THR A 658 -9.61 73.45 -0.51
CA THR A 658 -10.54 73.31 0.62
C THR A 658 -10.28 72.04 1.41
N GLY A 659 -9.88 70.96 0.74
CA GLY A 659 -9.72 69.64 1.35
C GLY A 659 -11.05 68.87 1.44
N CYS A 660 -10.96 67.57 1.69
CA CYS A 660 -12.15 66.71 1.78
C CYS A 660 -12.86 66.76 3.14
N GLY A 661 -12.23 67.36 4.17
CA GLY A 661 -12.79 67.49 5.52
C GLY A 661 -12.85 66.19 6.34
N LYS A 662 -12.31 65.07 5.83
CA LYS A 662 -12.40 63.76 6.49
C LYS A 662 -11.13 63.46 7.30
N PRO A 663 -11.26 62.97 8.55
CA PRO A 663 -10.14 62.78 9.49
C PRO A 663 -9.36 61.48 9.27
N TRP A 664 -9.66 60.70 8.25
CA TRP A 664 -8.94 59.47 7.89
C TRP A 664 -8.31 59.58 6.49
N CYS A 665 -8.33 60.77 5.89
CA CYS A 665 -7.83 60.96 4.54
C CYS A 665 -6.31 61.01 4.54
N HIS A 666 -5.65 60.09 3.84
CA HIS A 666 -4.18 60.06 3.71
C HIS A 666 -3.68 60.51 2.32
N ASN A 667 -4.54 61.14 1.51
CA ASN A 667 -4.18 61.55 0.15
C ASN A 667 -3.22 62.75 0.17
N ARG A 668 -2.07 62.62 -0.50
CA ARG A 668 -1.02 63.65 -0.61
C ARG A 668 -1.46 64.90 -1.37
N TYR A 669 -2.44 64.76 -2.27
CA TYR A 669 -2.98 65.84 -3.08
C TYR A 669 -4.26 66.45 -2.47
N CYS A 670 -4.49 66.24 -1.16
CA CYS A 670 -5.61 66.81 -0.42
C CYS A 670 -5.12 67.63 0.77
N LYS A 671 -5.63 68.85 0.94
CA LYS A 671 -5.28 69.74 2.06
C LYS A 671 -5.54 69.13 3.43
N THR A 672 -6.65 68.40 3.56
CA THR A 672 -6.97 67.67 4.81
C THR A 672 -6.01 66.52 5.05
N GLY A 673 -5.63 65.78 3.99
CA GLY A 673 -4.80 64.58 4.15
C GLY A 673 -3.33 64.85 4.33
N GLN A 674 -2.81 65.96 3.79
CA GLN A 674 -1.46 66.42 4.10
C GLN A 674 -1.25 66.80 5.57
N LYS A 675 -2.31 67.17 6.30
CA LYS A 675 -2.19 67.41 7.74
C LYS A 675 -1.98 66.10 8.52
N GLN A 676 -2.27 64.95 7.90
CA GLN A 676 -2.22 63.63 8.53
C GLN A 676 -1.02 62.80 8.04
N THR A 677 -0.54 63.06 6.84
CA THR A 677 0.65 62.42 6.26
C THR A 677 1.88 63.31 6.44
N THR A 678 2.98 62.77 6.97
CA THR A 678 4.31 63.42 7.00
C THR A 678 4.91 63.47 5.59
N SER A 679 4.32 64.27 4.69
CA SER A 679 4.85 64.48 3.34
C SER A 679 6.04 65.47 3.37
N PRO A 680 7.13 65.20 2.63
CA PRO A 680 8.32 66.07 2.61
C PRO A 680 8.10 67.42 1.90
N THR A 681 7.01 67.58 1.15
CA THR A 681 6.68 68.81 0.42
C THR A 681 5.24 69.25 0.74
N PRO A 682 5.03 70.33 1.51
CA PRO A 682 3.70 70.85 1.79
C PRO A 682 3.05 71.43 0.52
N LEU A 683 1.75 71.23 0.35
CA LEU A 683 0.96 71.85 -0.73
C LEU A 683 1.00 73.37 -0.55
N PRO A 684 1.23 74.12 -1.64
CA PRO A 684 1.16 75.57 -1.61
C PRO A 684 -0.24 76.06 -1.24
N SER A 685 -0.33 77.22 -0.60
CA SER A 685 -1.61 77.84 -0.20
C SER A 685 -2.21 78.73 -1.30
N GLY A 686 -1.41 79.10 -2.31
CA GLY A 686 -1.81 79.97 -3.41
C GLY A 686 -2.53 79.22 -4.52
N SER A 687 -3.65 79.77 -5.01
CA SER A 687 -4.43 79.17 -6.11
C SER A 687 -3.64 79.02 -7.42
N LYS A 688 -2.70 79.93 -7.71
CA LYS A 688 -1.80 79.84 -8.88
C LYS A 688 -0.82 78.67 -8.77
N GLU A 689 -0.19 78.53 -7.61
CA GLU A 689 0.78 77.46 -7.33
C GLU A 689 0.11 76.07 -7.32
N ILE A 690 -1.13 75.98 -6.81
CA ILE A 690 -1.94 74.75 -6.87
C ILE A 690 -2.32 74.39 -8.31
N LEU A 691 -2.65 75.39 -9.14
CA LEU A 691 -2.92 75.17 -10.57
C LEU A 691 -1.70 74.62 -11.30
N ASP A 692 -0.50 75.09 -10.95
CA ASP A 692 0.74 74.61 -11.57
C ASP A 692 1.08 73.16 -11.17
N ILE A 693 0.59 72.67 -10.03
CA ILE A 693 0.67 71.25 -9.62
C ILE A 693 -0.44 70.41 -10.28
N ALA A 694 -1.65 70.96 -10.42
CA ALA A 694 -2.80 70.21 -10.95
C ALA A 694 -2.74 70.03 -12.48
N LYS A 695 -2.29 71.04 -13.24
CA LYS A 695 -2.16 70.98 -14.71
C LYS A 695 -1.41 69.75 -15.22
N PRO A 696 -0.19 69.42 -14.76
CA PRO A 696 0.53 68.25 -15.27
C PRO A 696 -0.20 66.93 -14.96
N LEU A 697 -0.92 66.83 -13.84
CA LEU A 697 -1.73 65.66 -13.49
C LEU A 697 -2.94 65.50 -14.40
N VAL A 698 -3.59 66.61 -14.78
CA VAL A 698 -4.75 66.63 -15.68
C VAL A 698 -4.33 66.37 -17.13
N ASP A 699 -3.20 66.93 -17.54
CA ASP A 699 -2.69 66.84 -18.90
C ASP A 699 -2.19 65.43 -19.25
N ALA A 700 -1.71 64.69 -18.25
CA ALA A 700 -1.32 63.28 -18.39
C ALA A 700 -2.53 62.35 -18.66
N ILE A 701 -3.75 62.77 -18.33
CA ILE A 701 -4.95 61.92 -18.44
C ILE A 701 -5.49 61.95 -19.86
N SER A 702 -5.63 60.77 -20.46
CA SER A 702 -6.29 60.60 -21.75
C SER A 702 -7.81 60.57 -21.60
N VAL A 703 -8.49 61.59 -22.13
CA VAL A 703 -9.96 61.76 -22.03
C VAL A 703 -10.67 61.43 -23.36
N LYS A 704 -9.92 61.06 -24.40
CA LYS A 704 -10.48 60.74 -25.72
C LYS A 704 -11.23 59.39 -25.69
N PRO A 705 -12.45 59.30 -26.24
CA PRO A 705 -13.17 58.04 -26.34
C PRO A 705 -12.38 57.05 -27.21
N GLY A 706 -12.17 55.83 -26.71
CA GLY A 706 -11.44 54.75 -27.42
C GLY A 706 -9.94 54.64 -27.12
N VAL A 707 -9.34 55.59 -26.39
CA VAL A 707 -7.93 55.48 -25.93
C VAL A 707 -7.90 55.15 -24.44
N ALA A 708 -7.22 54.06 -24.07
CA ALA A 708 -7.05 53.69 -22.67
C ALA A 708 -6.08 54.66 -21.97
N ASN A 709 -6.53 55.25 -20.86
CA ASN A 709 -5.72 56.16 -20.06
C ASN A 709 -4.63 55.42 -19.28
N ALA A 710 -3.35 55.73 -19.48
CA ALA A 710 -2.26 55.14 -18.70
C ALA A 710 -1.96 55.90 -17.39
N ALA A 711 -2.43 57.14 -17.24
CA ALA A 711 -2.04 57.98 -16.10
C ALA A 711 -2.83 57.66 -14.81
N PRO A 712 -2.16 57.69 -13.64
CA PRO A 712 -2.83 57.50 -12.35
C PRO A 712 -3.70 58.70 -11.97
N PHE A 713 -4.71 58.44 -11.14
CA PHE A 713 -5.53 59.46 -10.49
C PHE A 713 -5.22 59.53 -9.00
N TYR A 714 -5.37 60.72 -8.41
CA TYR A 714 -5.15 60.94 -6.98
C TYR A 714 -6.35 61.63 -6.35
N PHE A 715 -7.52 61.01 -6.47
CA PHE A 715 -8.74 61.54 -5.89
C PHE A 715 -8.97 60.99 -4.48
N CYS A 716 -9.52 61.83 -3.60
CA CYS A 716 -10.02 61.37 -2.31
C CYS A 716 -11.13 60.32 -2.50
N THR A 717 -11.01 59.20 -1.77
CA THR A 717 -11.91 58.03 -1.80
C THR A 717 -12.69 57.89 -0.49
N ASP A 718 -13.48 56.83 -0.35
CA ASP A 718 -14.12 56.42 0.90
C ASP A 718 -13.15 55.69 1.84
N GLU A 719 -13.49 55.62 3.13
CA GLU A 719 -12.64 55.08 4.20
C GLU A 719 -12.23 53.63 3.92
N THR A 720 -13.19 52.81 3.49
CA THR A 720 -12.95 51.40 3.21
C THR A 720 -11.97 51.19 2.06
N SER A 721 -12.10 51.97 0.97
CA SER A 721 -11.17 51.90 -0.16
C SER A 721 -9.76 52.35 0.19
N GLN A 722 -9.63 53.39 1.03
CA GLN A 722 -8.33 53.91 1.43
C GLN A 722 -7.63 52.97 2.42
N GLN A 723 -8.37 52.41 3.38
CA GLN A 723 -7.84 51.38 4.30
C GLN A 723 -7.39 50.13 3.53
N ARG A 724 -8.21 49.62 2.60
CA ARG A 724 -7.84 48.47 1.77
C ARG A 724 -6.59 48.73 0.93
N ARG A 725 -6.44 49.95 0.40
CA ARG A 725 -5.24 50.33 -0.35
C ARG A 725 -3.99 50.29 0.52
N ILE A 726 -4.05 50.83 1.73
CA ILE A 726 -2.92 50.81 2.68
C ILE A 726 -2.53 49.36 3.01
N LEU A 727 -3.51 48.50 3.32
CA LEU A 727 -3.25 47.08 3.59
C LEU A 727 -2.65 46.35 2.37
N ALA A 728 -3.13 46.64 1.17
CA ALA A 728 -2.59 46.06 -0.06
C ALA A 728 -1.15 46.52 -0.34
N GLU A 729 -0.83 47.79 -0.07
CA GLU A 729 0.53 48.33 -0.18
C GLU A 729 1.47 47.70 0.86
N MET A 730 0.99 47.44 2.08
CA MET A 730 1.74 46.70 3.09
C MET A 730 2.06 45.27 2.63
N LEU A 731 1.10 44.55 2.06
CA LEU A 731 1.32 43.21 1.52
C LEU A 731 2.27 43.23 0.31
N ALA A 732 2.14 44.21 -0.58
CA ALA A 732 3.04 44.36 -1.73
C ALA A 732 4.48 44.72 -1.32
N ALA A 733 4.66 45.42 -0.20
CA ALA A 733 5.97 45.77 0.35
C ALA A 733 6.77 44.54 0.83
N GLU A 734 6.12 43.40 1.10
CA GLU A 734 6.79 42.12 1.38
C GLU A 734 7.56 41.58 0.16
N GLY A 735 7.28 42.09 -1.05
CA GLY A 735 8.03 41.77 -2.27
C GLY A 735 7.67 40.42 -2.91
N VAL A 736 6.69 39.68 -2.37
CA VAL A 736 6.32 38.34 -2.85
C VAL A 736 5.32 38.38 -4.02
N TYR A 737 4.36 39.32 -3.98
CA TYR A 737 3.27 39.45 -4.96
C TYR A 737 3.23 40.86 -5.56
N ASP A 738 2.64 40.99 -6.75
CA ASP A 738 2.37 42.30 -7.36
C ASP A 738 1.21 43.01 -6.67
N ILE A 739 1.23 44.35 -6.69
CA ILE A 739 0.23 45.19 -6.02
C ILE A 739 -1.19 44.92 -6.51
N GLU A 740 -1.35 44.55 -7.79
CA GLU A 740 -2.64 44.23 -8.41
C GLU A 740 -3.28 43.04 -7.70
N TRP A 741 -2.51 41.98 -7.45
CA TRP A 741 -2.95 40.80 -6.70
C TRP A 741 -3.23 41.13 -5.24
N CYS A 742 -2.40 41.94 -4.60
CA CYS A 742 -2.62 42.36 -3.21
C CYS A 742 -3.92 43.16 -3.04
N VAL A 743 -4.25 44.05 -3.99
CA VAL A 743 -5.51 44.82 -3.97
C VAL A 743 -6.71 43.88 -4.13
N ALA A 744 -6.64 42.92 -5.05
CA ALA A 744 -7.70 41.92 -5.23
C ALA A 744 -7.88 41.03 -3.99
N ALA A 745 -6.78 40.63 -3.36
CA ALA A 745 -6.79 39.80 -2.16
C ALA A 745 -7.44 40.50 -0.97
N VAL A 746 -7.10 41.77 -0.73
CA VAL A 746 -7.67 42.56 0.36
C VAL A 746 -9.16 42.87 0.11
N GLU A 747 -9.56 43.03 -1.15
CA GLU A 747 -10.97 43.16 -1.51
C GLU A 747 -11.75 41.86 -1.27
N ALA A 748 -11.21 40.71 -1.69
CA ALA A 748 -11.82 39.38 -1.47
C ALA A 748 -11.86 38.98 0.02
N GLY A 749 -10.82 39.33 0.78
CA GLY A 749 -10.74 39.14 2.24
C GLY A 749 -11.53 40.17 3.06
N ALA A 750 -12.25 41.08 2.40
CA ALA A 750 -13.03 42.16 3.04
C ALA A 750 -12.22 43.04 4.03
N GLY A 751 -10.90 43.15 3.85
CA GLY A 751 -10.00 43.91 4.74
C GLY A 751 -9.27 43.07 5.81
N ASP A 752 -9.48 41.75 5.85
CA ASP A 752 -8.78 40.81 6.74
C ASP A 752 -7.46 40.34 6.09
N LEU A 753 -6.33 40.52 6.79
CA LEU A 753 -5.00 40.22 6.27
C LEU A 753 -4.73 38.71 6.12
N ASP A 754 -5.26 37.88 7.02
CA ASP A 754 -4.98 36.44 6.99
C ASP A 754 -5.74 35.79 5.84
N LYS A 755 -7.01 36.16 5.66
CA LYS A 755 -7.81 35.74 4.50
C LYS A 755 -7.22 36.24 3.18
N ALA A 756 -6.68 37.47 3.16
CA ALA A 756 -6.00 37.99 1.97
C ALA A 756 -4.74 37.17 1.62
N ARG A 757 -3.94 36.77 2.62
CA ARG A 757 -2.76 35.92 2.41
C ARG A 757 -3.11 34.53 1.89
N ASP A 758 -4.14 33.90 2.45
CA ASP A 758 -4.57 32.57 1.99
C ASP A 758 -5.18 32.63 0.58
N TRP A 759 -5.89 33.70 0.25
CA TRP A 759 -6.34 33.96 -1.11
C TRP A 759 -5.16 34.11 -2.08
N LEU A 760 -4.11 34.87 -1.71
CA LEU A 760 -2.91 35.04 -2.55
C LEU A 760 -2.19 33.72 -2.83
N LYS A 761 -2.07 32.84 -1.83
CA LYS A 761 -1.44 31.51 -2.01
C LYS A 761 -2.15 30.67 -3.07
N GLY A 762 -3.48 30.68 -3.08
CA GLY A 762 -4.27 29.88 -4.03
C GLY A 762 -4.51 30.53 -5.39
N TRP A 763 -4.49 31.86 -5.48
CA TRP A 763 -5.00 32.59 -6.66
C TRP A 763 -3.94 33.39 -7.43
N ALA A 764 -2.85 33.82 -6.79
CA ALA A 764 -1.86 34.70 -7.39
C ALA A 764 -0.52 34.00 -7.69
N PRO A 765 0.12 34.29 -8.84
CA PRO A 765 1.51 33.93 -9.10
C PRO A 765 2.46 34.78 -8.23
N ARG A 766 3.54 34.18 -7.73
CA ARG A 766 4.61 34.93 -7.05
C ARG A 766 5.46 35.69 -8.08
N LYS A 767 6.07 36.81 -7.68
CA LYS A 767 6.97 37.58 -8.55
C LYS A 767 8.11 36.69 -9.06
N GLY A 768 8.26 36.60 -10.38
CA GLY A 768 9.29 35.79 -11.04
C GLY A 768 8.97 34.29 -11.11
N GLU A 769 7.80 33.85 -10.67
CA GLU A 769 7.33 32.48 -10.83
C GLU A 769 6.92 32.25 -12.29
N ILE A 770 7.86 31.76 -13.09
CA ILE A 770 7.62 31.44 -14.50
C ILE A 770 7.03 30.03 -14.58
N ARG A 771 6.14 29.83 -15.56
CA ARG A 771 5.65 28.51 -15.97
C ARG A 771 6.85 27.66 -16.42
N THR A 772 7.41 26.87 -15.51
CA THR A 772 8.32 25.78 -15.88
C THR A 772 7.52 24.78 -16.70
N THR A 773 7.90 24.63 -17.97
CA THR A 773 7.27 23.71 -18.93
C THR A 773 7.40 22.27 -18.52
#